data_AF-A0A3D1MB59-F1
#
_entry.id   AF-A0A3D1MB59-F1
#
_cell.length_a   1.000
_cell.length_b   1.000
_cell.length_c   1.000
_cell.angle_alpha   90.00
_cell.angle_beta   90.00
_cell.angle_gamma   90.00
#
_symmetry.space_group_name_H-M   'P 1'
#
loop_
_entity.id
_entity.type
_entity.pdbx_description
1 polymer ?
#
loop_
_entity_poly.entity_id
_entity_poly.type
_entity_poly.pdbx_seq_one_letter_code
_entity_poly.pdbx_strand_id
1 'polypeptide(L)'
;MLLNKHPLDWPAEGKRLDLEKHDLPHRSSSTEWWYMHAHLDGKNEKGEPRKLAMFASFFLRLLEVDTKTGLPNYAYSLIWAISDLDNKTYHPISLVDKQAPKIGLERLQKGDVVRDPYLKKAALEVVKRGKVPFPDEMFTGEAGLSWEALDINYDGNRFIKEDDASYTLQCDRSLKQQGIQLNFSPRCAPCLHGDKGVVAGVKSEDMFYYFIPKNDAKGKVFLQDEVIEVEGSLWYDHEFGCYPQGNKRTSKADVGWNWIAIQFDHGEQVTAYDLRNDKTGSSKGAYLVAVDKEGKQQTSNEFSLTPKNNKRWTSLRTFNEYPTHWKLDCESLDLKVEASAVFDAQEFGTVLSKPAFWEGRLDVKGWWKGKEVTGKAYFERSGFHKNETLQDFFKAVSKETLKSVQYIIPRAMDTEKFQELVAVKGNTLWTQGVQRDIFYEALIKPIRTITDRGGKSWRSYATVACSDIVGGNAQLAKDWLALPELMHVGSLMVDDVQDKSALRRGGPAAHHMFGEAIAINSGSAAYFLGQICVYIADIDPELKLDIYHLYFEALRAAHTGQAMDLYGLDYLMDEVVEHGKGKLLVQRVKAIHRLKSAAPASYLARIGAMLGGGSKEQIEGLANYFAALGISFQIIDDTLNLKGFKDGLKTKGEDITAGKITYPMARAFSMLSKRARRELYSIIQSKTEDIEVIARAIALMDSCQAIDLAEKEARTSLEAAWRRLDPLVEDSMVKINLRAFSWYVLDRTY
;
A
#
# COMPACT_ATOMS: atom_id res chain seq x y z
N MET A 1 49.16 7.88 -23.68
CA MET A 1 48.18 8.89 -23.23
C MET A 1 46.93 8.12 -22.82
N LEU A 2 46.71 7.92 -21.52
CA LEU A 2 45.48 7.30 -21.04
C LEU A 2 44.37 8.35 -21.17
N LEU A 3 43.41 8.09 -22.05
CA LEU A 3 42.18 8.86 -22.22
C LEU A 3 41.46 9.00 -20.86
N ASN A 4 40.92 10.18 -20.56
CA ASN A 4 40.08 10.39 -19.38
C ASN A 4 39.01 9.29 -19.30
N LYS A 5 38.92 8.62 -18.15
CA LYS A 5 37.97 7.53 -17.89
C LYS A 5 36.51 8.02 -17.82
N HIS A 6 36.32 9.32 -17.57
CA HIS A 6 35.04 9.99 -17.37
C HIS A 6 34.86 11.16 -18.36
N PRO A 7 33.61 11.64 -18.60
CA PRO A 7 33.32 12.79 -19.46
C PRO A 7 34.09 14.07 -19.12
N LEU A 8 34.22 15.00 -20.08
CA LEU A 8 34.97 16.25 -19.91
C LEU A 8 34.25 17.30 -19.04
N ASP A 9 32.94 17.20 -18.92
CA ASP A 9 32.11 18.04 -18.04
C ASP A 9 32.14 17.56 -16.58
N TRP A 10 32.82 16.44 -16.29
CA TRP A 10 33.07 16.01 -14.91
C TRP A 10 34.32 16.69 -14.32
N PRO A 11 34.37 16.85 -12.98
CA PRO A 11 35.59 17.26 -12.30
C PRO A 11 36.77 16.34 -12.64
N ALA A 12 37.88 16.93 -13.09
CA ALA A 12 39.09 16.17 -13.36
C ALA A 12 39.67 15.56 -12.06
N GLU A 13 40.20 14.35 -12.15
CA GLU A 13 40.70 13.63 -10.98
C GLU A 13 41.79 14.44 -10.24
N GLY A 14 41.59 14.66 -8.93
CA GLY A 14 42.51 15.41 -8.08
C GLY A 14 42.41 16.94 -8.20
N LYS A 15 41.46 17.48 -8.97
CA LYS A 15 41.13 18.91 -8.97
C LYS A 15 40.03 19.22 -7.94
N ARG A 16 40.07 20.44 -7.40
CA ARG A 16 39.01 20.95 -6.52
C ARG A 16 37.73 21.17 -7.34
N LEU A 17 36.58 20.91 -6.72
CA LEU A 17 35.28 21.22 -7.30
C LEU A 17 35.15 22.73 -7.55
N ASP A 18 34.82 23.08 -8.78
CA ASP A 18 34.52 24.45 -9.24
C ASP A 18 33.01 24.58 -9.43
N LEU A 19 32.32 25.25 -8.50
CA LEU A 19 30.85 25.37 -8.52
C LEU A 19 30.34 26.34 -9.60
N GLU A 20 31.19 27.07 -10.31
CA GLU A 20 30.76 27.83 -11.50
C GLU A 20 30.58 26.93 -12.72
N LYS A 21 31.18 25.73 -12.70
CA LYS A 21 31.16 24.78 -13.82
C LYS A 21 30.40 23.51 -13.50
N HIS A 22 30.74 22.87 -12.38
CA HIS A 22 30.26 21.52 -12.05
C HIS A 22 28.92 21.53 -11.30
N ASP A 23 28.37 22.71 -11.06
CA ASP A 23 27.03 22.89 -10.52
C ASP A 23 25.97 23.06 -11.64
N LEU A 24 26.44 23.27 -12.88
CA LEU A 24 25.59 23.38 -14.06
C LEU A 24 25.07 21.98 -14.48
N PRO A 25 23.95 21.91 -15.22
CA PRO A 25 23.49 20.66 -15.82
C PRO A 25 24.51 20.06 -16.81
N HIS A 26 24.69 18.74 -16.77
CA HIS A 26 25.73 18.05 -17.54
C HIS A 26 25.16 17.37 -18.79
N ARG A 27 25.65 17.77 -19.97
CA ARG A 27 25.17 17.20 -21.25
C ARG A 27 25.55 15.72 -21.40
N SER A 28 26.60 15.28 -20.72
CA SER A 28 27.01 13.87 -20.73
C SER A 28 26.12 12.97 -19.86
N SER A 29 25.24 13.54 -19.04
CA SER A 29 24.42 12.80 -18.09
C SER A 29 23.38 11.91 -18.75
N SER A 30 23.39 10.63 -18.38
CA SER A 30 22.25 9.73 -18.56
C SER A 30 21.19 9.93 -17.46
N THR A 31 21.63 10.20 -16.25
CA THR A 31 20.79 10.49 -15.09
C THR A 31 21.46 11.58 -14.27
N GLU A 32 20.68 12.57 -13.84
CA GLU A 32 21.18 13.68 -13.03
C GLU A 32 20.07 14.17 -12.11
N TRP A 33 20.42 14.54 -10.88
CA TRP A 33 19.48 15.11 -9.94
C TRP A 33 20.11 16.11 -8.97
N TRP A 34 19.26 17.08 -8.62
CA TRP A 34 19.50 18.09 -7.60
C TRP A 34 18.56 17.81 -6.45
N TYR A 35 19.11 17.43 -5.31
CA TYR A 35 18.36 17.03 -4.13
C TYR A 35 18.62 18.00 -2.99
N MET A 36 17.56 18.39 -2.29
CA MET A 36 17.66 19.25 -1.12
C MET A 36 16.76 18.70 -0.02
N HIS A 37 17.22 18.77 1.22
CA HIS A 37 16.32 18.66 2.38
C HIS A 37 16.59 19.77 3.38
N ALA A 38 15.57 20.17 4.13
CA ALA A 38 15.69 21.22 5.12
C ALA A 38 15.02 20.87 6.45
N HIS A 39 15.54 21.49 7.51
CA HIS A 39 14.97 21.48 8.85
C HIS A 39 14.61 22.90 9.21
N LEU A 40 13.30 23.17 9.30
CA LEU A 40 12.75 24.51 9.32
C LEU A 40 11.99 24.76 10.62
N ASP A 41 12.29 25.88 11.24
CA ASP A 41 11.58 26.42 12.39
C ASP A 41 10.98 27.77 11.96
N GLY A 42 9.73 28.02 12.32
CA GLY A 42 9.00 29.17 11.78
C GLY A 42 7.82 29.59 12.61
N LYS A 43 7.05 30.55 12.08
CA LYS A 43 5.78 31.00 12.66
C LYS A 43 4.73 31.16 11.57
N ASN A 44 3.49 30.78 11.87
CA ASN A 44 2.36 31.11 11.00
C ASN A 44 1.96 32.58 11.14
N GLU A 45 0.99 33.03 10.35
CA GLU A 45 0.49 34.41 10.36
C GLU A 45 -0.09 34.86 11.72
N LYS A 46 -0.48 33.91 12.59
CA LYS A 46 -0.95 34.18 13.96
C LYS A 46 0.19 34.28 14.97
N GLY A 47 1.43 34.06 14.54
CA GLY A 47 2.62 34.05 15.40
C GLY A 47 2.82 32.73 16.16
N GLU A 48 2.06 31.69 15.85
CA GLU A 48 2.18 30.37 16.47
C GLU A 48 3.42 29.66 15.91
N PRO A 49 4.28 29.06 16.77
CA PRO A 49 5.48 28.38 16.32
C PRO A 49 5.14 27.14 15.50
N ARG A 50 5.91 26.91 14.42
CA ARG A 50 5.76 25.76 13.53
C ARG A 50 7.09 25.08 13.28
N LYS A 51 7.09 23.75 13.29
CA LYS A 51 8.23 22.90 12.98
C LYS A 51 7.96 22.09 11.74
N LEU A 52 8.77 22.31 10.71
CA LEU A 52 8.63 21.66 9.42
C LEU A 52 9.95 20.99 9.02
N ALA A 53 9.85 19.96 8.21
CA ALA A 53 10.96 19.52 7.38
C ALA A 53 10.46 19.39 5.94
N MET A 54 11.38 19.45 4.99
CA MET A 54 11.03 19.21 3.59
C MET A 54 12.16 18.51 2.87
N PHE A 55 11.83 17.91 1.74
CA PHE A 55 12.80 17.60 0.71
C PHE A 55 12.24 17.96 -0.67
N ALA A 56 13.14 18.19 -1.63
CA ALA A 56 12.81 18.34 -3.04
C ALA A 56 13.92 17.73 -3.89
N SER A 57 13.55 17.06 -4.98
CA SER A 57 14.49 16.47 -5.92
C SER A 57 14.04 16.68 -7.36
N PHE A 58 14.86 17.39 -8.13
CA PHE A 58 14.70 17.62 -9.56
C PHE A 58 15.50 16.58 -10.31
N PHE A 59 14.85 15.79 -11.17
CA PHE A 59 15.50 14.74 -11.94
C PHE A 59 15.49 15.07 -13.43
N LEU A 60 16.62 14.76 -14.06
CA LEU A 60 16.80 14.66 -15.49
C LEU A 60 17.19 13.23 -15.84
N ARG A 61 16.59 12.69 -16.90
CA ARG A 61 16.95 11.37 -17.41
C ARG A 61 16.94 11.30 -18.92
N LEU A 62 18.04 10.84 -19.51
CA LEU A 62 18.16 10.59 -20.94
C LEU A 62 17.27 9.39 -21.33
N LEU A 63 16.36 9.62 -22.28
CA LEU A 63 15.51 8.57 -22.85
C LEU A 63 16.20 7.92 -24.05
N GLU A 64 16.61 8.74 -25.00
CA GLU A 64 17.26 8.34 -26.24
C GLU A 64 18.08 9.50 -26.80
N VAL A 65 18.97 9.20 -27.75
CA VAL A 65 19.66 10.20 -28.56
C VAL A 65 19.13 10.07 -29.98
N ASP A 66 18.62 11.15 -30.54
CA ASP A 66 18.10 11.16 -31.90
C ASP A 66 19.23 10.83 -32.89
N THR A 67 19.04 9.77 -33.66
CA THR A 67 20.08 9.22 -34.54
C THR A 67 20.39 10.09 -35.76
N LYS A 68 19.51 11.05 -36.10
CA LYS A 68 19.67 11.93 -37.27
C LYS A 68 20.31 13.26 -36.89
N THR A 69 19.91 13.83 -35.75
CA THR A 69 20.34 15.15 -35.28
C THR A 69 21.45 15.05 -34.23
N GLY A 70 21.61 13.90 -33.58
CA GLY A 70 22.53 13.72 -32.45
C GLY A 70 22.06 14.38 -31.17
N LEU A 71 20.85 14.96 -31.14
CA LEU A 71 20.33 15.67 -29.97
C LEU A 71 19.73 14.68 -28.95
N PRO A 72 20.03 14.86 -27.66
CA PRO A 72 19.44 14.03 -26.60
C PRO A 72 17.96 14.38 -26.37
N ASN A 73 17.15 13.36 -26.14
CA ASN A 73 15.77 13.47 -25.67
C ASN A 73 15.73 13.12 -24.18
N TYR A 74 15.36 14.09 -23.34
CA TYR A 74 15.29 13.92 -21.89
C TYR A 74 13.83 13.80 -21.41
N ALA A 75 13.66 13.12 -20.28
CA ALA A 75 12.47 13.21 -19.45
C ALA A 75 12.83 13.91 -18.13
N TYR A 76 11.89 14.71 -17.65
CA TYR A 76 12.01 15.45 -16.40
C TYR A 76 11.03 14.89 -15.36
N SER A 77 11.43 14.93 -14.09
CA SER A 77 10.49 14.67 -12.98
C SER A 77 10.91 15.46 -11.75
N LEU A 78 9.93 15.80 -10.91
CA LEU A 78 10.12 16.52 -9.67
C LEU A 78 9.35 15.80 -8.58
N ILE A 79 10.03 15.46 -7.48
CA ILE A 79 9.37 15.00 -6.26
C ILE A 79 9.74 15.94 -5.13
N TRP A 80 8.79 16.22 -4.24
CA TRP A 80 9.05 16.96 -3.02
C TRP A 80 7.97 16.66 -1.98
N ALA A 81 8.30 16.87 -0.71
CA ALA A 81 7.31 16.74 0.35
C ALA A 81 7.56 17.73 1.48
N ILE A 82 6.47 18.07 2.18
CA ILE A 82 6.50 18.77 3.46
C ILE A 82 6.13 17.78 4.56
N SER A 83 7.01 17.65 5.56
CA SER A 83 6.73 16.98 6.83
C SER A 83 6.31 18.03 7.86
N ASP A 84 5.03 18.04 8.22
CA ASP A 84 4.52 18.86 9.31
C ASP A 84 4.73 18.12 10.64
N LEU A 85 5.76 18.53 11.39
CA LEU A 85 6.24 17.78 12.55
C LEU A 85 5.30 17.93 13.75
N ASP A 86 4.59 19.06 13.85
CA ASP A 86 3.67 19.34 14.94
C ASP A 86 2.40 18.50 14.80
N ASN A 87 1.81 18.47 13.60
CA ASN A 87 0.60 17.70 13.30
C ASN A 87 0.89 16.24 12.90
N LYS A 88 2.17 15.88 12.71
CA LYS A 88 2.62 14.54 12.29
C LYS A 88 2.00 14.10 10.95
N THR A 89 1.94 15.03 10.00
CA THR A 89 1.40 14.78 8.65
C THR A 89 2.49 14.94 7.59
N TYR A 90 2.30 14.23 6.48
CA TYR A 90 3.25 14.18 5.37
C TYR A 90 2.52 14.50 4.07
N HIS A 91 3.05 15.47 3.33
CA HIS A 91 2.41 16.05 2.15
C HIS A 91 3.30 15.87 0.91
N PRO A 92 3.24 14.69 0.25
CA PRO A 92 4.08 14.38 -0.90
C PRO A 92 3.46 14.85 -2.22
N ILE A 93 4.32 15.39 -3.09
CA ILE A 93 4.00 15.79 -4.47
C ILE A 93 4.97 15.09 -5.41
N SER A 94 4.43 14.32 -6.37
CA SER A 94 5.19 13.66 -7.43
C SER A 94 4.72 14.15 -8.80
N LEU A 95 5.61 14.85 -9.52
CA LEU A 95 5.36 15.37 -10.85
C LEU A 95 6.25 14.66 -11.87
N VAL A 96 5.67 14.21 -12.96
CA VAL A 96 6.36 13.45 -14.01
C VAL A 96 6.15 14.04 -15.40
N ASP A 97 7.11 13.78 -16.27
CA ASP A 97 7.09 14.18 -17.68
C ASP A 97 5.78 13.76 -18.39
N LYS A 98 5.34 14.56 -19.37
CA LYS A 98 4.20 14.22 -20.25
C LYS A 98 4.43 12.93 -21.02
N GLN A 99 5.68 12.50 -21.19
CA GLN A 99 6.07 11.22 -21.79
C GLN A 99 5.94 10.02 -20.83
N ALA A 100 5.68 10.23 -19.54
CA ALA A 100 5.65 9.17 -18.53
C ALA A 100 4.66 8.02 -18.85
N PRO A 101 3.44 8.25 -19.38
CA PRO A 101 2.54 7.17 -19.78
C PRO A 101 3.12 6.28 -20.89
N LYS A 102 3.80 6.89 -21.89
CA LYS A 102 4.47 6.17 -22.98
C LYS A 102 5.60 5.31 -22.45
N ILE A 103 6.46 5.90 -21.61
CA ILE A 103 7.57 5.19 -20.95
C ILE A 103 7.03 4.03 -20.09
N GLY A 104 5.96 4.27 -19.32
CA GLY A 104 5.30 3.27 -18.50
C GLY A 104 4.74 2.10 -19.33
N LEU A 105 4.08 2.40 -20.45
CA LEU A 105 3.53 1.41 -21.37
C LEU A 105 4.62 0.51 -21.96
N GLU A 106 5.70 1.09 -22.49
CA GLU A 106 6.82 0.33 -23.05
C GLU A 106 7.45 -0.60 -22.02
N ARG A 107 7.68 -0.10 -20.79
CA ARG A 107 8.25 -0.91 -19.70
C ARG A 107 7.31 -2.02 -19.24
N LEU A 108 6.00 -1.77 -19.17
CA LEU A 108 5.02 -2.80 -18.83
C LEU A 108 4.98 -3.88 -19.92
N GLN A 109 5.04 -3.52 -21.20
CA GLN A 109 5.08 -4.47 -22.32
C GLN A 109 6.33 -5.35 -22.27
N LYS A 110 7.50 -4.78 -21.99
CA LYS A 110 8.78 -5.51 -21.81
C LYS A 110 8.81 -6.42 -20.58
N GLY A 111 7.94 -6.17 -19.60
CA GLY A 111 7.89 -6.96 -18.34
C GLY A 111 8.82 -6.44 -17.25
N ASP A 112 9.37 -5.23 -17.40
CA ASP A 112 10.44 -4.69 -16.56
C ASP A 112 9.98 -4.14 -15.20
N VAL A 113 8.66 -4.09 -14.96
CA VAL A 113 8.08 -3.16 -13.97
C VAL A 113 7.06 -3.78 -13.03
N VAL A 114 6.16 -4.63 -13.51
CA VAL A 114 5.17 -5.33 -12.68
C VAL A 114 5.18 -6.79 -13.08
N ARG A 115 5.56 -7.66 -12.14
CA ARG A 115 5.66 -9.11 -12.35
C ARG A 115 4.29 -9.79 -12.28
N ASP A 116 3.41 -9.33 -11.39
CA ASP A 116 2.07 -9.90 -11.22
C ASP A 116 1.18 -9.60 -12.44
N PRO A 117 0.56 -10.62 -13.06
CA PRO A 117 -0.20 -10.45 -14.30
C PRO A 117 -1.46 -9.60 -14.12
N TYR A 118 -2.11 -9.65 -12.95
CA TYR A 118 -3.32 -8.87 -12.68
C TYR A 118 -2.99 -7.40 -12.49
N LEU A 119 -1.95 -7.11 -11.71
CA LEU A 119 -1.46 -5.73 -11.53
C LEU A 119 -0.98 -5.15 -12.86
N LYS A 120 -0.25 -5.93 -13.67
CA LYS A 120 0.18 -5.52 -15.00
C LYS A 120 -1.02 -5.19 -15.89
N LYS A 121 -2.04 -6.05 -15.91
CA LYS A 121 -3.26 -5.84 -16.69
C LYS A 121 -4.01 -4.57 -16.25
N ALA A 122 -4.16 -4.35 -14.94
CA ALA A 122 -4.85 -3.17 -14.40
C ALA A 122 -4.06 -1.87 -14.68
N ALA A 123 -2.73 -1.89 -14.50
CA ALA A 123 -1.88 -0.75 -14.82
C ALA A 123 -1.94 -0.38 -16.32
N LEU A 124 -2.04 -1.37 -17.20
CA LEU A 124 -2.23 -1.15 -18.64
C LEU A 124 -3.55 -0.43 -18.96
N GLU A 125 -4.63 -0.63 -18.20
CA GLU A 125 -5.89 0.12 -18.39
C GLU A 125 -5.68 1.63 -18.14
N VAL A 126 -4.84 2.00 -17.17
CA VAL A 126 -4.53 3.40 -16.86
C VAL A 126 -3.58 4.01 -17.90
N VAL A 127 -2.42 3.40 -18.13
CA VAL A 127 -1.39 4.03 -18.99
C VAL A 127 -1.78 4.12 -20.46
N LYS A 128 -2.63 3.20 -20.96
CA LYS A 128 -3.17 3.27 -22.32
C LYS A 128 -4.09 4.46 -22.56
N ARG A 129 -4.64 5.06 -21.50
CA ARG A 129 -5.40 6.32 -21.57
C ARG A 129 -4.51 7.56 -21.58
N GLY A 130 -3.18 7.40 -21.65
CA GLY A 130 -2.25 8.51 -21.60
C GLY A 130 -2.15 9.14 -20.22
N LYS A 131 -2.37 8.36 -19.16
CA LYS A 131 -2.34 8.82 -17.76
C LYS A 131 -1.30 8.07 -16.95
N VAL A 132 -0.92 8.64 -15.81
CA VAL A 132 -0.17 7.97 -14.75
C VAL A 132 -1.06 7.78 -13.53
N PRO A 133 -0.84 6.74 -12.71
CA PRO A 133 -1.61 6.56 -11.49
C PRO A 133 -1.16 7.54 -10.39
N PHE A 134 -2.12 8.22 -9.76
CA PHE A 134 -1.92 8.96 -8.51
C PHE A 134 -1.18 8.08 -7.47
N PRO A 135 -0.21 8.62 -6.70
CA PRO A 135 0.07 10.05 -6.46
C PRO A 135 0.90 10.78 -7.53
N ASP A 136 1.35 10.10 -8.59
CA ASP A 136 2.05 10.79 -9.67
C ASP A 136 1.07 11.62 -10.49
N GLU A 137 1.45 12.86 -10.77
CA GLU A 137 0.72 13.80 -11.62
C GLU A 137 1.62 14.19 -12.80
N MET A 138 1.04 14.40 -13.98
CA MET A 138 1.81 14.87 -15.12
C MET A 138 1.99 16.39 -15.06
N PHE A 139 3.13 16.88 -15.55
CA PHE A 139 3.29 18.32 -15.81
C PHE A 139 2.17 18.84 -16.72
N THR A 140 1.66 20.02 -16.37
CA THR A 140 0.64 20.75 -17.13
C THR A 140 1.28 21.71 -18.13
N GLY A 141 2.30 22.45 -17.71
CA GLY A 141 3.15 23.33 -18.50
C GLY A 141 4.39 22.65 -19.09
N GLU A 142 5.41 23.46 -19.39
CA GLU A 142 6.69 23.00 -19.94
C GLU A 142 7.68 22.68 -18.82
N ALA A 143 8.61 21.77 -19.11
CA ALA A 143 9.72 21.43 -18.23
C ALA A 143 11.03 21.52 -19.02
N GLY A 144 12.03 22.18 -18.44
CA GLY A 144 13.34 22.35 -19.04
C GLY A 144 14.35 22.98 -18.09
N LEU A 145 15.57 23.16 -18.60
CA LEU A 145 16.67 23.77 -17.86
C LEU A 145 17.60 24.55 -18.79
N SER A 146 18.43 25.42 -18.20
CA SER A 146 19.56 26.05 -18.87
C SER A 146 20.81 25.16 -18.79
N TRP A 147 21.56 25.07 -19.89
CA TRP A 147 22.85 24.38 -19.91
C TRP A 147 24.04 25.29 -19.55
N GLU A 148 23.80 26.60 -19.50
CA GLU A 148 24.84 27.62 -19.28
C GLU A 148 24.73 28.25 -17.88
N ALA A 149 23.65 27.96 -17.16
CA ALA A 149 23.40 28.41 -15.79
C ALA A 149 22.62 27.33 -15.03
N LEU A 150 22.74 27.27 -13.70
CA LEU A 150 21.85 26.47 -12.89
C LEU A 150 20.51 27.21 -12.77
N ASP A 151 19.65 27.02 -13.76
CA ASP A 151 18.27 27.51 -13.82
C ASP A 151 17.38 26.39 -14.37
N ILE A 152 16.68 25.74 -13.46
CA ILE A 152 15.76 24.64 -13.74
C ILE A 152 14.34 25.16 -13.58
N ASN A 153 13.46 24.83 -14.53
CA ASN A 153 12.04 25.13 -14.45
C ASN A 153 11.20 23.95 -14.93
N TYR A 154 10.61 23.22 -13.98
CA TYR A 154 9.69 22.11 -14.24
C TYR A 154 8.27 22.53 -13.88
N ASP A 155 7.50 22.94 -14.88
CA ASP A 155 6.09 23.35 -14.71
C ASP A 155 5.90 24.44 -13.65
N GLY A 156 6.75 25.48 -13.68
CA GLY A 156 6.73 26.59 -12.73
C GLY A 156 7.46 26.32 -11.41
N ASN A 157 7.90 25.08 -11.17
CA ASN A 157 8.76 24.74 -10.04
C ASN A 157 10.21 25.00 -10.44
N ARG A 158 10.91 25.85 -9.69
CA ARG A 158 12.25 26.34 -10.06
C ARG A 158 13.31 26.02 -9.04
N PHE A 159 14.51 25.77 -9.54
CA PHE A 159 15.74 25.75 -8.76
C PHE A 159 16.81 26.55 -9.49
N ILE A 160 17.29 27.62 -8.84
CA ILE A 160 18.14 28.63 -9.47
C ILE A 160 19.35 28.90 -8.57
N LYS A 161 20.51 29.10 -9.18
CA LYS A 161 21.66 29.72 -8.54
C LYS A 161 21.73 31.19 -8.92
N GLU A 162 21.75 32.04 -7.91
CA GLU A 162 21.78 33.49 -8.04
C GLU A 162 23.20 34.02 -8.24
N ASP A 163 23.34 35.25 -8.75
CA ASP A 163 24.62 35.90 -9.02
C ASP A 163 25.49 36.10 -7.76
N ASP A 164 24.88 36.14 -6.58
CA ASP A 164 25.57 36.24 -5.28
C ASP A 164 25.98 34.87 -4.69
N ALA A 165 25.87 33.80 -5.50
CA ALA A 165 26.12 32.40 -5.15
C ALA A 165 25.15 31.81 -4.10
N SER A 166 24.05 32.51 -3.79
CA SER A 166 22.89 31.90 -3.12
C SER A 166 22.04 31.11 -4.11
N TYR A 167 21.04 30.38 -3.58
CA TYR A 167 20.14 29.55 -4.36
C TYR A 167 18.71 29.85 -4.00
N THR A 168 17.83 29.79 -5.00
CA THR A 168 16.38 29.94 -4.87
C THR A 168 15.72 28.61 -5.22
N LEU A 169 14.94 28.07 -4.28
CA LEU A 169 14.06 26.92 -4.46
C LEU A 169 12.60 27.37 -4.42
N GLN A 170 11.87 27.08 -5.48
CA GLN A 170 10.44 27.28 -5.56
C GLN A 170 9.74 25.99 -6.01
N CYS A 171 8.96 25.38 -5.13
CA CYS A 171 8.02 24.32 -5.48
C CYS A 171 6.61 24.83 -5.25
N ASP A 172 5.71 24.67 -6.22
CA ASP A 172 4.31 25.06 -6.09
C ASP A 172 3.38 23.96 -6.58
N ARG A 173 2.38 23.67 -5.75
CA ARG A 173 1.19 22.93 -6.13
C ARG A 173 -0.03 23.60 -5.54
N SER A 174 -0.34 24.80 -6.04
CA SER A 174 -1.52 25.58 -5.63
C SER A 174 -2.84 24.81 -5.65
N LEU A 175 -3.03 23.87 -6.60
CA LEU A 175 -4.21 22.98 -6.66
C LEU A 175 -4.40 22.12 -5.40
N LYS A 176 -3.32 21.86 -4.66
CA LYS A 176 -3.30 21.13 -3.39
C LYS A 176 -2.99 22.05 -2.20
N GLN A 177 -2.94 23.37 -2.42
CA GLN A 177 -2.57 24.37 -1.41
C GLN A 177 -1.23 24.04 -0.71
N GLN A 178 -0.24 23.62 -1.50
CA GLN A 178 1.08 23.24 -0.99
C GLN A 178 2.14 23.99 -1.77
N GLY A 179 3.17 24.50 -1.09
CA GLY A 179 4.29 25.18 -1.74
C GLY A 179 5.47 25.42 -0.82
N ILE A 180 6.64 25.59 -1.41
CA ILE A 180 7.91 25.85 -0.74
C ILE A 180 8.61 26.99 -1.51
N GLN A 181 9.01 28.03 -0.81
CA GLN A 181 9.83 29.12 -1.35
C GLN A 181 10.97 29.37 -0.38
N LEU A 182 12.18 28.95 -0.74
CA LEU A 182 13.37 29.09 0.12
C LEU A 182 14.51 29.72 -0.67
N ASN A 183 15.14 30.71 -0.05
CA ASN A 183 16.45 31.18 -0.46
C ASN A 183 17.47 30.62 0.53
N PHE A 184 18.58 30.09 0.04
CA PHE A 184 19.62 29.55 0.91
C PHE A 184 21.03 29.89 0.43
N SER A 185 21.95 29.99 1.39
CA SER A 185 23.35 30.32 1.13
C SER A 185 24.28 29.26 1.72
N PRO A 186 25.27 28.75 0.96
CA PRO A 186 26.29 27.83 1.49
C PRO A 186 27.04 28.40 2.68
N ARG A 187 27.22 27.58 3.73
CA ARG A 187 28.02 27.90 4.91
C ARG A 187 29.29 27.06 5.04
N CYS A 188 29.46 26.08 4.17
CA CYS A 188 30.65 25.26 4.09
C CYS A 188 31.02 25.00 2.63
N ALA A 189 32.24 24.52 2.42
CA ALA A 189 32.68 24.09 1.10
C ALA A 189 31.97 22.78 0.69
N PRO A 190 31.78 22.55 -0.63
CA PRO A 190 31.26 21.29 -1.11
C PRO A 190 32.19 20.13 -0.73
N CYS A 191 31.58 19.03 -0.31
CA CYS A 191 32.22 17.78 0.09
C CYS A 191 31.97 16.71 -0.98
N LEU A 192 32.97 15.86 -1.23
CA LEU A 192 32.84 14.79 -2.22
C LEU A 192 32.36 13.51 -1.55
N HIS A 193 31.48 12.77 -2.21
CA HIS A 193 31.07 11.44 -1.76
C HIS A 193 31.80 10.35 -2.55
N GLY A 194 31.93 9.14 -1.97
CA GLY A 194 32.55 8.02 -2.66
C GLY A 194 34.05 8.19 -2.88
N ASP A 195 34.61 7.46 -3.85
CA ASP A 195 36.03 7.55 -4.16
C ASP A 195 36.32 8.82 -4.98
N LYS A 196 36.68 9.89 -4.28
CA LYS A 196 36.97 11.23 -4.85
C LYS A 196 35.82 11.79 -5.70
N GLY A 197 34.59 11.61 -5.25
CA GLY A 197 33.39 12.06 -5.95
C GLY A 197 32.72 10.97 -6.78
N VAL A 198 33.38 9.85 -7.07
CA VAL A 198 32.80 8.79 -7.90
C VAL A 198 32.16 7.70 -7.04
N VAL A 199 30.88 7.43 -7.29
CA VAL A 199 30.11 6.33 -6.70
C VAL A 199 29.55 5.42 -7.79
N ALA A 200 29.35 4.14 -7.46
CA ALA A 200 28.71 3.20 -8.38
C ALA A 200 27.18 3.35 -8.27
N GLY A 201 26.54 3.79 -9.35
CA GLY A 201 25.09 3.89 -9.44
C GLY A 201 24.39 2.53 -9.44
N VAL A 202 23.14 2.50 -8.97
CA VAL A 202 22.30 1.30 -8.86
C VAL A 202 22.07 0.56 -10.18
N LYS A 203 22.16 1.27 -11.33
CA LYS A 203 21.99 0.72 -12.68
C LYS A 203 23.29 0.63 -13.47
N SER A 204 24.41 0.45 -12.78
CA SER A 204 25.70 0.26 -13.44
C SER A 204 26.22 1.50 -14.18
N GLU A 205 25.68 2.68 -13.85
CA GLU A 205 26.22 3.99 -14.19
C GLU A 205 27.36 4.31 -13.20
N ASP A 206 28.41 4.98 -13.68
CA ASP A 206 29.29 5.69 -12.77
C ASP A 206 28.62 7.04 -12.50
N MET A 207 28.51 7.42 -11.23
CA MET A 207 27.91 8.68 -10.79
C MET A 207 28.98 9.55 -10.14
N PHE A 208 28.97 10.84 -10.43
CA PHE A 208 29.69 11.84 -9.65
C PHE A 208 28.73 12.42 -8.61
N TYR A 209 29.15 12.47 -7.35
CA TYR A 209 28.33 12.92 -6.21
C TYR A 209 29.13 13.86 -5.32
N TYR A 210 28.60 15.07 -5.15
CA TYR A 210 29.03 15.99 -4.11
C TYR A 210 27.83 16.58 -3.37
N PHE A 211 28.09 17.14 -2.19
CA PHE A 211 27.07 17.74 -1.35
C PHE A 211 27.58 18.97 -0.59
N ILE A 212 26.69 19.89 -0.26
CA ILE A 212 26.90 21.03 0.63
C ILE A 212 26.06 20.77 1.88
N PRO A 213 26.68 20.23 2.96
CA PRO A 213 25.94 19.70 4.09
C PRO A 213 25.38 20.76 5.04
N LYS A 214 25.72 22.04 4.85
CA LYS A 214 25.21 23.14 5.68
C LYS A 214 25.00 24.41 4.87
N ASN A 215 23.74 24.79 4.75
CA ASN A 215 23.27 26.05 4.18
C ASN A 215 22.31 26.70 5.16
N ASP A 216 22.32 28.03 5.25
CA ASP A 216 21.27 28.76 5.96
C ASP A 216 20.12 29.00 4.98
N ALA A 217 18.92 28.56 5.33
CA ALA A 217 17.72 28.72 4.50
C ALA A 217 16.71 29.65 5.16
N LYS A 218 16.06 30.50 4.37
CA LYS A 218 14.97 31.39 4.79
C LYS A 218 13.90 31.48 3.72
N GLY A 219 12.65 31.63 4.12
CA GLY A 219 11.57 31.88 3.17
C GLY A 219 10.20 31.52 3.72
N LYS A 220 9.37 30.92 2.89
CA LYS A 220 7.97 30.61 3.19
C LYS A 220 7.62 29.18 2.81
N VAL A 221 6.81 28.55 3.65
CA VAL A 221 6.10 27.31 3.31
C VAL A 221 4.61 27.61 3.29
N PHE A 222 3.96 27.14 2.23
CA PHE A 222 2.51 27.20 2.06
C PHE A 222 1.97 25.79 2.32
N LEU A 223 1.11 25.67 3.32
CA LEU A 223 0.55 24.37 3.69
C LEU A 223 -0.91 24.55 4.07
N GLN A 224 -1.80 24.00 3.24
CA GLN A 224 -3.24 24.19 3.37
C GLN A 224 -3.59 25.69 3.34
N ASP A 225 -4.29 26.18 4.34
CA ASP A 225 -4.69 27.58 4.45
C ASP A 225 -3.66 28.45 5.22
N GLU A 226 -2.45 27.93 5.48
CA GLU A 226 -1.42 28.64 6.25
C GLU A 226 -0.21 29.03 5.41
N VAL A 227 0.27 30.26 5.63
CA VAL A 227 1.59 30.73 5.21
C VAL A 227 2.50 30.78 6.42
N ILE A 228 3.61 30.08 6.35
CA ILE A 228 4.55 29.92 7.46
C ILE A 228 5.89 30.53 7.05
N GLU A 229 6.29 31.60 7.72
CA GLU A 229 7.63 32.16 7.55
C GLU A 229 8.62 31.28 8.31
N VAL A 230 9.66 30.82 7.59
CA VAL A 230 10.58 29.80 8.07
C VAL A 230 12.03 30.25 7.93
N GLU A 231 12.85 29.80 8.86
CA GLU A 231 14.30 29.78 8.75
C GLU A 231 14.86 28.45 9.26
N GLY A 232 16.05 28.06 8.83
CA GLY A 232 16.61 26.78 9.24
C GLY A 232 17.88 26.38 8.51
N SER A 233 18.24 25.11 8.64
CA SER A 233 19.35 24.52 7.90
C SER A 233 18.85 23.76 6.69
N LEU A 234 19.62 23.81 5.60
CA LEU A 234 19.39 23.04 4.38
C LEU A 234 20.65 22.28 3.99
N TRP A 235 20.43 21.09 3.46
CA TRP A 235 21.42 20.21 2.85
C TRP A 235 21.14 20.15 1.35
N TYR A 236 22.19 20.25 0.53
CA TYR A 236 22.08 20.23 -0.93
C TYR A 236 23.03 19.18 -1.53
N ASP A 237 22.50 18.31 -2.37
CA ASP A 237 23.19 17.25 -3.09
C ASP A 237 23.04 17.49 -4.59
N HIS A 238 24.11 17.21 -5.33
CA HIS A 238 24.07 17.16 -6.78
C HIS A 238 24.80 15.90 -7.25
N GLU A 239 24.07 15.07 -7.99
CA GLU A 239 24.57 13.82 -8.55
C GLU A 239 24.30 13.74 -10.04
N PHE A 240 25.30 13.35 -10.82
CA PHE A 240 25.20 13.22 -12.27
C PHE A 240 26.03 12.04 -12.77
N GLY A 241 25.47 11.26 -13.69
CA GLY A 241 25.98 9.95 -14.05
C GLY A 241 26.00 9.68 -15.53
N CYS A 242 26.90 8.81 -15.97
CA CYS A 242 26.95 8.32 -17.34
C CYS A 242 27.18 6.82 -17.40
N TYR A 243 26.73 6.18 -18.49
CA TYR A 243 27.02 4.77 -18.74
C TYR A 243 28.51 4.59 -19.10
N PRO A 244 29.24 3.68 -18.44
CA PRO A 244 30.65 3.46 -18.74
C PRO A 244 30.85 2.97 -20.18
N GLN A 245 31.84 3.52 -20.88
CA GLN A 245 32.19 3.09 -22.24
C GLN A 245 32.72 1.65 -22.23
N GLY A 246 32.09 0.75 -23.01
CA GLY A 246 32.60 -0.59 -23.30
C GLY A 246 32.25 -1.72 -22.33
N ASN A 247 31.64 -1.44 -21.17
CA ASN A 247 31.16 -2.49 -20.26
C ASN A 247 29.76 -2.14 -19.73
N LYS A 248 28.72 -2.73 -20.32
CA LYS A 248 27.41 -2.84 -19.66
C LYS A 248 27.58 -3.77 -18.47
N ARG A 249 27.95 -3.23 -17.31
CA ARG A 249 27.80 -3.95 -16.04
C ARG A 249 26.31 -4.36 -15.97
N THR A 250 26.07 -5.66 -15.81
CA THR A 250 24.72 -6.21 -15.71
C THR A 250 24.29 -6.19 -14.25
N SER A 251 23.88 -5.03 -13.71
CA SER A 251 23.21 -5.05 -12.40
C SER A 251 21.79 -5.60 -12.60
N LYS A 252 21.59 -6.85 -12.15
CA LYS A 252 20.27 -7.43 -11.96
C LYS A 252 19.54 -6.63 -10.87
N ALA A 253 18.27 -6.38 -11.11
CA ALA A 253 17.38 -5.42 -10.45
C ALA A 253 17.01 -5.72 -8.97
N ASP A 254 17.96 -6.13 -8.13
CA ASP A 254 17.74 -6.66 -6.79
C ASP A 254 18.64 -5.93 -5.75
N VAL A 255 18.67 -4.60 -5.77
CA VAL A 255 19.44 -3.76 -4.82
C VAL A 255 18.53 -2.70 -4.21
N GLY A 256 18.40 -2.72 -2.88
CA GLY A 256 17.83 -1.63 -2.09
C GLY A 256 18.94 -0.80 -1.45
N TRP A 257 18.64 0.45 -1.14
CA TRP A 257 19.59 1.35 -0.48
C TRP A 257 18.97 2.01 0.73
N ASN A 258 19.79 2.22 1.76
CA ASN A 258 19.51 3.23 2.76
C ASN A 258 20.50 4.38 2.61
N TRP A 259 20.03 5.58 2.87
CA TRP A 259 20.83 6.79 2.92
C TRP A 259 20.42 7.60 4.15
N ILE A 260 21.39 8.21 4.82
CA ILE A 260 21.16 9.10 5.95
C ILE A 260 22.07 10.32 5.82
N ALA A 261 21.53 11.49 6.09
CA ALA A 261 22.28 12.74 6.24
C ALA A 261 21.94 13.37 7.58
N ILE A 262 22.96 13.68 8.38
CA ILE A 262 22.87 14.14 9.76
C ILE A 262 23.56 15.49 9.88
N GLN A 263 22.87 16.46 10.47
CA GLN A 263 23.39 17.75 10.90
C GLN A 263 23.35 17.80 12.44
N PHE A 264 24.51 17.74 13.08
CA PHE A 264 24.61 17.86 14.54
C PHE A 264 24.49 19.31 15.00
N ASP A 265 23.95 19.52 16.20
CA ASP A 265 23.68 20.84 16.77
C ASP A 265 24.98 21.65 17.01
N HIS A 266 26.12 20.97 17.13
CA HIS A 266 27.45 21.58 17.33
C HIS A 266 28.21 21.84 16.02
N GLY A 267 27.58 21.58 14.87
CA GLY A 267 28.09 22.00 13.57
C GLY A 267 28.91 20.95 12.82
N GLU A 268 29.04 19.73 13.32
CA GLU A 268 29.55 18.60 12.56
C GLU A 268 28.44 17.94 11.72
N GLN A 269 28.81 17.24 10.64
CA GLN A 269 27.87 16.55 9.74
C GLN A 269 28.33 15.15 9.39
N VAL A 270 27.36 14.27 9.12
CA VAL A 270 27.61 12.90 8.66
C VAL A 270 26.63 12.55 7.56
N THR A 271 27.11 11.94 6.48
CA THR A 271 26.26 11.22 5.53
C THR A 271 26.76 9.79 5.36
N ALA A 272 25.84 8.86 5.17
CA ALA A 272 26.19 7.47 4.91
C ALA A 272 25.14 6.82 4.00
N TYR A 273 25.58 5.99 3.08
CA TYR A 273 24.71 5.07 2.35
C TYR A 273 25.17 3.62 2.49
N ASP A 274 24.21 2.69 2.51
CA ASP A 274 24.50 1.27 2.32
C ASP A 274 23.57 0.65 1.25
N LEU A 275 24.21 0.05 0.25
CA LEU A 275 23.56 -0.72 -0.80
C LEU A 275 23.50 -2.18 -0.36
N ARG A 276 22.32 -2.77 -0.43
CA ARG A 276 22.11 -4.17 -0.05
C ARG A 276 21.34 -4.90 -1.12
N ASN A 277 21.66 -6.17 -1.31
CA ASN A 277 20.76 -7.04 -2.04
C ASN A 277 19.44 -7.13 -1.26
N ASP A 278 18.33 -6.88 -1.93
CA ASP A 278 16.99 -6.84 -1.33
C ASP A 278 16.53 -8.21 -0.79
N LYS A 279 16.98 -9.31 -1.41
CA LYS A 279 16.63 -10.69 -1.06
C LYS A 279 17.53 -11.29 0.01
N THR A 280 18.84 -11.19 -0.14
CA THR A 280 19.83 -11.80 0.77
C THR A 280 20.25 -10.87 1.89
N GLY A 281 20.03 -9.56 1.75
CA GLY A 281 20.52 -8.54 2.68
C GLY A 281 22.03 -8.31 2.64
N SER A 282 22.77 -9.00 1.75
CA SER A 282 24.22 -8.88 1.62
C SER A 282 24.61 -7.48 1.14
N SER A 283 25.63 -6.88 1.75
CA SER A 283 26.18 -5.59 1.32
C SER A 283 26.69 -5.65 -0.12
N LYS A 284 26.41 -4.60 -0.88
CA LYS A 284 26.89 -4.36 -2.26
C LYS A 284 27.75 -3.11 -2.38
N GLY A 285 27.89 -2.36 -1.29
CA GLY A 285 28.67 -1.13 -1.19
C GLY A 285 28.16 -0.32 -0.01
N ALA A 286 29.06 0.27 0.74
CA ALA A 286 28.73 1.17 1.83
C ALA A 286 29.81 2.25 1.89
N TYR A 287 29.39 3.49 2.10
CA TYR A 287 30.31 4.62 2.20
C TYR A 287 29.75 5.64 3.18
N LEU A 288 30.60 6.10 4.10
CA LEU A 288 30.28 7.11 5.11
C LEU A 288 31.26 8.26 4.99
N VAL A 289 30.74 9.48 5.03
CA VAL A 289 31.49 10.72 5.10
C VAL A 289 31.14 11.45 6.39
N ALA A 290 32.16 11.80 7.17
CA ALA A 290 32.05 12.64 8.35
C ALA A 290 32.82 13.94 8.14
N VAL A 291 32.18 15.06 8.40
CA VAL A 291 32.72 16.42 8.24
C VAL A 291 32.72 17.08 9.61
N ASP A 292 33.89 17.47 10.11
CA ASP A 292 33.98 18.21 11.37
C ASP A 292 33.64 19.70 11.18
N LYS A 293 33.55 20.44 12.30
CA LYS A 293 33.21 21.87 12.31
C LYS A 293 34.19 22.75 11.53
N GLU A 294 35.42 22.28 11.29
CA GLU A 294 36.42 22.94 10.47
C GLU A 294 36.28 22.61 8.96
N GLY A 295 35.34 21.74 8.59
CA GLY A 295 35.11 21.30 7.22
C GLY A 295 36.05 20.18 6.77
N LYS A 296 36.78 19.54 7.69
CA LYS A 296 37.70 18.45 7.35
C LYS A 296 36.93 17.14 7.21
N GLN A 297 37.09 16.52 6.05
CA GLN A 297 36.44 15.27 5.69
C GLN A 297 37.22 14.04 6.20
N GLN A 298 36.48 13.07 6.73
CA GLN A 298 36.94 11.71 7.05
C GLN A 298 35.95 10.71 6.47
N THR A 299 36.42 9.54 6.04
CA THR A 299 35.58 8.57 5.33
C THR A 299 35.79 7.16 5.86
N SER A 300 34.75 6.33 5.77
CA SER A 300 34.83 4.91 6.13
C SER A 300 33.89 4.07 5.29
N ASN A 301 34.33 2.86 4.94
CA ASN A 301 33.48 1.81 4.35
C ASN A 301 33.08 0.75 5.38
N GLU A 302 33.62 0.84 6.60
CA GLU A 302 33.44 -0.11 7.69
C GLU A 302 32.57 0.53 8.77
N PHE A 303 31.25 0.47 8.55
CA PHE A 303 30.25 0.93 9.50
C PHE A 303 29.00 0.04 9.43
N SER A 304 28.11 0.20 10.41
CA SER A 304 26.80 -0.45 10.42
C SER A 304 25.68 0.58 10.49
N LEU A 305 24.72 0.46 9.57
CA LEU A 305 23.46 1.20 9.57
C LEU A 305 22.33 0.16 9.67
N THR A 306 21.71 0.05 10.85
CA THR A 306 20.79 -1.07 11.15
C THR A 306 19.53 -0.62 11.88
N PRO A 307 18.37 -1.26 11.61
CA PRO A 307 17.15 -1.01 12.37
C PRO A 307 17.31 -1.33 13.86
N LYS A 308 16.80 -0.47 14.73
CA LYS A 308 16.80 -0.64 16.19
C LYS A 308 15.45 -1.10 16.73
N ASN A 309 15.46 -1.94 17.76
CA ASN A 309 14.30 -2.37 18.57
C ASN A 309 13.15 -3.04 17.80
N ASN A 310 13.35 -3.48 16.55
CA ASN A 310 12.29 -4.02 15.68
C ASN A 310 11.05 -3.12 15.55
N LYS A 311 11.15 -1.82 15.86
CA LYS A 311 10.03 -0.88 15.72
C LYS A 311 9.83 -0.62 14.22
N ARG A 312 8.64 -0.98 13.74
CA ARG A 312 8.26 -0.92 12.34
C ARG A 312 6.91 -0.22 12.21
N TRP A 313 6.75 0.52 11.13
CA TRP A 313 5.49 1.08 10.68
C TRP A 313 5.10 0.48 9.35
N THR A 314 3.81 0.20 9.15
CA THR A 314 3.28 -0.34 7.90
C THR A 314 2.35 0.68 7.29
N SER A 315 2.60 1.04 6.03
CA SER A 315 1.71 1.89 5.25
C SER A 315 0.40 1.15 4.94
N LEU A 316 -0.75 1.81 5.09
CA LEU A 316 -2.03 1.23 4.65
C LEU A 316 -2.38 1.51 3.19
N ARG A 317 -1.51 2.23 2.46
CA ARG A 317 -1.63 2.40 1.00
C ARG A 317 -0.93 1.28 0.25
N THR A 318 0.32 1.00 0.60
CA THR A 318 1.17 0.01 -0.08
C THR A 318 1.31 -1.31 0.68
N PHE A 319 0.99 -1.32 1.99
CA PHE A 319 1.28 -2.42 2.91
C PHE A 319 2.78 -2.77 3.00
N ASN A 320 3.67 -1.84 2.61
CA ASN A 320 5.09 -1.94 2.88
C ASN A 320 5.38 -1.65 4.36
N GLU A 321 6.31 -2.41 4.94
CA GLU A 321 6.74 -2.27 6.33
C GLU A 321 8.13 -1.62 6.39
N TYR A 322 8.24 -0.50 7.10
CA TYR A 322 9.43 0.32 7.22
C TYR A 322 9.94 0.34 8.67
N PRO A 323 11.25 0.17 8.91
CA PRO A 323 11.84 0.52 10.20
C PRO A 323 11.88 2.04 10.36
N THR A 324 11.54 2.53 11.54
CA THR A 324 11.52 3.98 11.81
C THR A 324 12.57 4.41 12.84
N HIS A 325 13.39 3.47 13.32
CA HIS A 325 14.44 3.70 14.31
C HIS A 325 15.71 2.98 13.85
N TRP A 326 16.82 3.69 13.87
CA TRP A 326 18.08 3.28 13.26
C TRP A 326 19.24 3.51 14.20
N LYS A 327 20.27 2.69 14.04
CA LYS A 327 21.57 2.83 14.69
C LYS A 327 22.64 2.95 13.61
N LEU A 328 23.46 3.98 13.70
CA LEU A 328 24.68 4.18 12.92
C LEU A 328 25.89 4.02 13.85
N ASP A 329 26.77 3.08 13.53
CA ASP A 329 27.96 2.76 14.33
C ASP A 329 29.18 2.64 13.40
N CYS A 330 30.23 3.43 13.65
CA CYS A 330 31.46 3.47 12.88
C CYS A 330 32.66 3.62 13.84
N GLU A 331 33.27 2.49 14.19
CA GLU A 331 34.39 2.42 15.15
C GLU A 331 35.60 3.25 14.71
N SER A 332 35.97 3.19 13.43
CA SER A 332 37.10 3.92 12.86
C SER A 332 36.99 5.45 12.96
N LEU A 333 35.78 5.98 13.19
CA LEU A 333 35.51 7.41 13.36
C LEU A 333 35.04 7.77 14.78
N ASP A 334 35.03 6.80 15.70
CA ASP A 334 34.46 6.88 17.05
C ASP A 334 33.05 7.50 17.04
N LEU A 335 32.19 7.03 16.13
CA LEU A 335 30.84 7.54 15.92
C LEU A 335 29.80 6.46 16.26
N LYS A 336 28.89 6.76 17.18
CA LYS A 336 27.80 5.87 17.57
C LYS A 336 26.54 6.64 17.89
N VAL A 337 25.60 6.66 16.94
CA VAL A 337 24.38 7.45 17.05
C VAL A 337 23.13 6.63 16.74
N GLU A 338 22.03 7.09 17.29
CA GLU A 338 20.69 6.56 17.05
C GLU A 338 19.83 7.65 16.41
N ALA A 339 19.10 7.28 15.37
CA ALA A 339 18.20 8.16 14.64
C ALA A 339 16.78 7.60 14.70
N SER A 340 15.81 8.39 15.15
CA SER A 340 14.41 7.96 15.32
C SER A 340 13.47 8.91 14.57
N ALA A 341 12.55 8.36 13.78
CA ALA A 341 11.59 9.16 13.04
C ALA A 341 10.76 10.02 13.99
N VAL A 342 10.59 11.31 13.66
CA VAL A 342 9.76 12.24 14.45
C VAL A 342 8.30 11.78 14.45
N PHE A 343 7.84 11.25 13.32
CA PHE A 343 6.63 10.45 13.19
C PHE A 343 6.81 9.41 12.07
N ASP A 344 6.03 8.33 12.14
CA ASP A 344 6.30 7.14 11.33
C ASP A 344 5.81 7.25 9.87
N ALA A 345 4.72 7.98 9.63
CA ALA A 345 3.99 8.01 8.36
C ALA A 345 4.60 8.96 7.31
N GLN A 346 5.83 8.68 6.89
CA GLN A 346 6.61 9.46 5.90
C GLN A 346 6.93 8.62 4.64
N GLU A 347 5.98 7.78 4.19
CA GLU A 347 6.12 7.07 2.91
C GLU A 347 5.80 7.99 1.73
N PHE A 348 6.66 7.95 0.72
CA PHE A 348 6.47 8.63 -0.55
C PHE A 348 6.10 7.61 -1.64
N GLY A 349 4.86 7.67 -2.12
CA GLY A 349 4.41 6.84 -3.24
C GLY A 349 4.80 7.44 -4.59
N THR A 350 5.32 6.63 -5.52
CA THR A 350 5.60 7.07 -6.90
C THR A 350 5.89 5.88 -7.83
N VAL A 351 5.64 6.05 -9.13
CA VAL A 351 6.07 5.11 -10.19
C VAL A 351 7.57 5.22 -10.52
N LEU A 352 8.24 6.30 -10.10
CA LEU A 352 9.68 6.53 -10.30
C LEU A 352 10.51 5.53 -9.50
N SER A 353 10.18 5.38 -8.21
CA SER A 353 10.72 4.38 -7.29
C SER A 353 9.59 3.52 -6.72
N LYS A 354 9.46 2.29 -7.24
CA LYS A 354 8.23 1.51 -7.12
C LYS A 354 8.14 0.64 -5.87
N PRO A 355 6.93 0.50 -5.29
CA PRO A 355 5.73 1.32 -5.48
C PRO A 355 5.77 2.62 -4.66
N ALA A 356 6.74 2.71 -3.76
CA ALA A 356 6.97 3.81 -2.83
C ALA A 356 8.37 3.65 -2.23
N PHE A 357 8.85 4.65 -1.52
CA PHE A 357 10.00 4.57 -0.64
C PHE A 357 9.68 5.30 0.67
N TRP A 358 10.50 5.13 1.69
CA TRP A 358 10.33 5.86 2.95
C TRP A 358 11.41 6.92 3.03
N GLU A 359 11.00 8.18 3.16
CA GLU A 359 11.92 9.29 3.25
C GLU A 359 11.39 10.36 4.19
N GLY A 360 12.14 10.64 5.25
CA GLY A 360 11.64 11.54 6.27
C GLY A 360 12.63 11.98 7.34
N ARG A 361 12.12 12.83 8.22
CA ARG A 361 12.85 13.50 9.30
C ARG A 361 13.04 12.59 10.52
N LEU A 362 14.28 12.46 10.99
CA LEU A 362 14.68 11.69 12.17
C LEU A 362 15.47 12.53 13.18
N ASP A 363 15.14 12.47 14.46
CA ASP A 363 15.95 13.05 15.53
C ASP A 363 17.11 12.13 15.88
N VAL A 364 18.29 12.73 16.08
CA VAL A 364 19.55 12.02 16.31
C VAL A 364 20.08 12.31 17.71
N LYS A 365 20.57 11.26 18.37
CA LYS A 365 21.34 11.36 19.61
C LYS A 365 22.39 10.27 19.70
N GLY A 366 23.51 10.55 20.37
CA GLY A 366 24.52 9.54 20.62
C GLY A 366 25.87 10.15 20.96
N TRP A 367 26.92 9.54 20.45
CA TRP A 367 28.31 9.88 20.78
C TRP A 367 29.15 10.02 19.52
N TRP A 368 30.03 11.01 19.50
CA TRP A 368 31.10 11.15 18.51
C TRP A 368 32.39 11.63 19.18
N LYS A 369 33.50 10.91 19.00
CA LYS A 369 34.82 11.24 19.57
C LYS A 369 34.75 11.42 21.10
N GLY A 370 34.03 10.51 21.77
CA GLY A 370 33.79 10.56 23.22
C GLY A 370 32.89 11.69 23.73
N LYS A 371 32.25 12.49 22.85
CA LYS A 371 31.33 13.56 23.23
C LYS A 371 29.89 13.20 22.89
N GLU A 372 28.96 13.59 23.75
CA GLU A 372 27.54 13.49 23.45
C GLU A 372 27.17 14.45 22.32
N VAL A 373 26.36 13.96 21.37
CA VAL A 373 25.89 14.73 20.21
C VAL A 373 24.38 14.55 20.06
N THR A 374 23.72 15.64 19.71
CA THR A 374 22.32 15.68 19.27
C THR A 374 22.24 16.35 17.91
N GLY A 375 21.19 16.05 17.16
CA GLY A 375 21.01 16.65 15.85
C GLY A 375 19.75 16.22 15.12
N LYS A 376 19.70 16.64 13.87
CA LYS A 376 18.59 16.41 12.96
C LYS A 376 19.12 15.60 11.77
N ALA A 377 18.29 14.72 11.22
CA ALA A 377 18.64 13.94 10.04
C ALA A 377 17.48 13.78 9.06
N TYR A 378 17.83 13.57 7.80
CA TYR A 378 16.95 12.99 6.79
C TYR A 378 17.43 11.57 6.48
N PHE A 379 16.49 10.67 6.23
CA PHE A 379 16.79 9.28 5.95
C PHE A 379 15.92 8.77 4.82
N GLU A 380 16.53 8.13 3.83
CA GLU A 380 15.87 7.50 2.71
C GLU A 380 16.06 5.99 2.76
N ARG A 381 15.00 5.24 2.46
CA ARG A 381 15.07 3.80 2.23
C ARG A 381 14.18 3.40 1.07
N SER A 382 14.81 2.74 0.10
CA SER A 382 14.16 2.36 -1.15
C SER A 382 14.61 0.97 -1.62
N GLY A 383 13.76 0.28 -2.38
CA GLY A 383 14.09 -1.00 -3.02
C GLY A 383 14.02 -2.24 -2.11
N PHE A 384 13.39 -2.16 -0.93
CA PHE A 384 13.25 -3.28 0.00
C PHE A 384 11.82 -3.83 0.10
N HIS A 385 11.15 -3.96 -1.05
CA HIS A 385 9.73 -4.34 -1.11
C HIS A 385 9.57 -5.85 -1.05
N LYS A 386 8.67 -6.33 -0.18
CA LYS A 386 8.33 -7.75 -0.04
C LYS A 386 7.05 -8.14 -0.78
N ASN A 387 6.27 -7.15 -1.23
CA ASN A 387 4.94 -7.34 -1.83
C ASN A 387 5.03 -7.33 -3.36
N GLU A 388 5.75 -8.29 -3.96
CA GLU A 388 5.89 -8.35 -5.43
C GLU A 388 4.67 -8.95 -6.14
N THR A 389 3.84 -9.71 -5.42
CA THR A 389 2.65 -10.38 -5.92
C THR A 389 1.41 -9.96 -5.14
N LEU A 390 0.21 -10.12 -5.71
CA LEU A 390 -1.03 -9.92 -4.96
C LEU A 390 -1.14 -10.86 -3.75
N GLN A 391 -0.55 -12.06 -3.83
CA GLN A 391 -0.56 -12.99 -2.70
C GLN A 391 0.27 -12.44 -1.53
N ASP A 392 1.46 -11.89 -1.79
CA ASP A 392 2.31 -11.30 -0.76
C ASP A 392 1.69 -10.02 -0.18
N PHE A 393 1.08 -9.21 -1.05
CA PHE A 393 0.27 -8.08 -0.63
C PHE A 393 -0.83 -8.49 0.36
N PHE A 394 -1.61 -9.53 0.06
CA PHE A 394 -2.67 -9.99 0.99
C PHE A 394 -2.11 -10.63 2.27
N LYS A 395 -0.91 -11.22 2.25
CA LYS A 395 -0.25 -11.62 3.51
C LYS A 395 0.05 -10.41 4.39
N ALA A 396 0.51 -9.31 3.80
CA ALA A 396 0.77 -8.06 4.51
C ALA A 396 -0.53 -7.42 5.05
N VAL A 397 -1.59 -7.38 4.22
CA VAL A 397 -2.94 -6.97 4.67
C VAL A 397 -3.39 -7.80 5.87
N SER A 398 -3.28 -9.12 5.79
CA SER A 398 -3.68 -10.01 6.88
C SER A 398 -2.86 -9.78 8.14
N LYS A 399 -1.56 -9.51 8.02
CA LYS A 399 -0.71 -9.15 9.17
C LYS A 399 -1.22 -7.88 9.87
N GLU A 400 -1.51 -6.82 9.11
CA GLU A 400 -2.04 -5.58 9.70
C GLU A 400 -3.45 -5.73 10.25
N THR A 401 -4.28 -6.55 9.60
CA THR A 401 -5.62 -6.89 10.08
C THR A 401 -5.53 -7.59 11.44
N LEU A 402 -4.60 -8.54 11.61
CA LEU A 402 -4.39 -9.21 12.90
C LEU A 402 -3.87 -8.28 13.99
N LYS A 403 -3.01 -7.31 13.63
CA LYS A 403 -2.58 -6.26 14.58
C LYS A 403 -3.76 -5.41 15.04
N SER A 404 -4.63 -5.01 14.11
CA SER A 404 -5.88 -4.29 14.43
C SER A 404 -6.81 -5.12 15.31
N VAL A 405 -7.05 -6.40 14.99
CA VAL A 405 -7.84 -7.32 15.84
C VAL A 405 -7.18 -7.48 17.22
N GLN A 406 -5.86 -7.52 17.32
CA GLN A 406 -5.14 -7.58 18.60
C GLN A 406 -5.28 -6.28 19.41
N TYR A 407 -5.37 -5.14 18.76
CA TYR A 407 -5.64 -3.88 19.44
C TYR A 407 -7.07 -3.84 20.02
N ILE A 408 -8.06 -4.32 19.25
CA ILE A 408 -9.46 -4.38 19.69
C ILE A 408 -9.67 -5.45 20.77
N ILE A 409 -9.26 -6.70 20.51
CA ILE A 409 -9.37 -7.84 21.43
C ILE A 409 -7.97 -8.46 21.71
N PRO A 410 -7.21 -7.91 22.67
CA PRO A 410 -5.88 -8.40 22.98
C PRO A 410 -5.90 -9.72 23.75
N ARG A 411 -4.79 -10.48 23.64
CA ARG A 411 -4.59 -11.72 24.40
C ARG A 411 -4.37 -11.47 25.88
N ALA A 412 -3.68 -10.38 26.20
CA ALA A 412 -3.48 -9.90 27.55
C ALA A 412 -4.16 -8.53 27.67
N MET A 413 -5.00 -8.36 28.69
CA MET A 413 -5.77 -7.15 28.89
C MET A 413 -5.52 -6.59 30.29
N ASP A 414 -5.28 -5.29 30.35
CA ASP A 414 -5.32 -4.54 31.60
C ASP A 414 -6.77 -4.43 32.11
N THR A 415 -6.94 -3.77 33.26
CA THR A 415 -8.26 -3.64 33.89
C THR A 415 -9.22 -2.78 33.06
N GLU A 416 -8.73 -1.75 32.37
CA GLU A 416 -9.59 -0.88 31.56
C GLU A 416 -10.10 -1.61 30.32
N LYS A 417 -9.21 -2.30 29.61
CA LYS A 417 -9.57 -3.12 28.45
C LYS A 417 -10.48 -4.28 28.84
N PHE A 418 -10.26 -4.90 30.00
CA PHE A 418 -11.19 -5.91 30.52
C PHE A 418 -12.60 -5.35 30.75
N GLN A 419 -12.71 -4.18 31.37
CA GLN A 419 -14.00 -3.50 31.57
C GLN A 419 -14.68 -3.12 30.26
N GLU A 420 -13.91 -2.59 29.29
CA GLU A 420 -14.40 -2.26 27.95
C GLU A 420 -14.96 -3.49 27.22
N LEU A 421 -14.25 -4.62 27.25
CA LEU A 421 -14.67 -5.84 26.56
C LEU A 421 -15.84 -6.56 27.25
N VAL A 422 -16.01 -6.38 28.56
CA VAL A 422 -17.16 -6.94 29.30
C VAL A 422 -18.41 -6.10 29.08
N ALA A 423 -18.30 -4.76 29.19
CA ALA A 423 -19.43 -3.86 29.02
C ALA A 423 -19.02 -2.43 28.65
N VAL A 424 -18.41 -1.70 29.58
CA VAL A 424 -18.02 -0.30 29.41
C VAL A 424 -16.82 0.05 30.28
N LYS A 425 -15.88 0.81 29.71
CA LYS A 425 -14.68 1.29 30.40
C LYS A 425 -15.06 2.09 31.65
N GLY A 426 -14.40 1.79 32.78
CA GLY A 426 -14.58 2.53 34.05
C GLY A 426 -15.76 2.08 34.90
N ASN A 427 -16.63 1.17 34.43
CA ASN A 427 -17.72 0.63 35.24
C ASN A 427 -17.35 -0.73 35.83
N THR A 428 -17.09 -0.75 37.14
CA THR A 428 -16.65 -1.96 37.85
C THR A 428 -17.79 -2.92 38.18
N LEU A 429 -19.04 -2.47 38.20
CA LEU A 429 -20.21 -3.27 38.56
C LEU A 429 -20.32 -4.52 37.68
N TRP A 430 -20.17 -4.35 36.36
CA TRP A 430 -20.31 -5.44 35.39
C TRP A 430 -19.14 -6.41 35.38
N THR A 431 -18.00 -6.01 35.96
CA THR A 431 -16.81 -6.87 36.11
C THR A 431 -16.71 -7.53 37.48
N GLN A 432 -17.58 -7.17 38.43
CA GLN A 432 -17.54 -7.69 39.79
C GLN A 432 -17.84 -9.20 39.78
N GLY A 433 -16.90 -10.00 40.29
CA GLY A 433 -17.02 -11.47 40.33
C GLY A 433 -16.72 -12.18 39.00
N VAL A 434 -16.45 -11.44 37.91
CA VAL A 434 -16.03 -12.01 36.64
C VAL A 434 -14.55 -12.34 36.70
N GLN A 435 -14.21 -13.63 36.66
CA GLN A 435 -12.82 -14.09 36.58
C GLN A 435 -12.26 -13.81 35.17
N ARG A 436 -11.18 -13.01 35.10
CA ARG A 436 -10.63 -12.50 33.83
C ARG A 436 -10.09 -13.61 32.92
N ASP A 437 -9.48 -14.63 33.50
CA ASP A 437 -8.98 -15.81 32.82
C ASP A 437 -10.13 -16.64 32.23
N ILE A 438 -11.22 -16.86 32.99
CA ILE A 438 -12.41 -17.55 32.47
C ILE A 438 -13.07 -16.72 31.36
N PHE A 439 -13.20 -15.41 31.52
CA PHE A 439 -13.70 -14.51 30.46
C PHE A 439 -12.88 -14.64 29.17
N TYR A 440 -11.55 -14.62 29.29
CA TYR A 440 -10.68 -14.80 28.14
C TYR A 440 -10.86 -16.18 27.50
N GLU A 441 -10.78 -17.25 28.29
CA GLU A 441 -10.87 -18.63 27.81
C GLU A 441 -12.22 -18.95 27.15
N ALA A 442 -13.33 -18.43 27.71
CA ALA A 442 -14.68 -18.75 27.25
C ALA A 442 -15.21 -17.80 26.16
N LEU A 443 -14.71 -16.57 26.04
CA LEU A 443 -15.24 -15.59 25.07
C LEU A 443 -14.20 -15.15 24.04
N ILE A 444 -13.02 -14.72 24.48
CA ILE A 444 -12.04 -14.09 23.60
C ILE A 444 -11.20 -15.14 22.86
N LYS A 445 -10.75 -16.19 23.56
CA LYS A 445 -9.89 -17.24 23.00
C LYS A 445 -10.54 -17.98 21.82
N PRO A 446 -11.85 -18.32 21.81
CA PRO A 446 -12.47 -18.94 20.65
C PRO A 446 -12.41 -18.04 19.41
N ILE A 447 -12.72 -16.74 19.56
CA ILE A 447 -12.63 -15.75 18.47
C ILE A 447 -11.17 -15.65 17.99
N ARG A 448 -10.23 -15.46 18.93
CA ARG A 448 -8.79 -15.34 18.64
C ARG A 448 -8.23 -16.57 17.95
N THR A 449 -8.69 -17.77 18.31
CA THR A 449 -8.23 -19.01 17.70
C THR A 449 -8.55 -19.07 16.20
N ILE A 450 -9.71 -18.54 15.79
CA ILE A 450 -10.10 -18.50 14.38
C ILE A 450 -9.49 -17.30 13.65
N THR A 451 -9.42 -16.12 14.27
CA THR A 451 -8.75 -14.95 13.67
C THR A 451 -7.27 -15.23 13.43
N ASP A 452 -6.56 -15.79 14.43
CA ASP A 452 -5.09 -15.87 14.45
C ASP A 452 -4.53 -16.92 13.48
N ARG A 453 -5.36 -17.85 12.99
CA ARG A 453 -5.01 -18.72 11.85
C ARG A 453 -4.87 -17.93 10.54
N GLY A 454 -5.35 -16.68 10.52
CA GLY A 454 -5.31 -15.79 9.37
C GLY A 454 -6.39 -16.09 8.33
N GLY A 455 -6.68 -15.09 7.52
CA GLY A 455 -7.52 -15.22 6.33
C GLY A 455 -6.88 -14.49 5.15
N LYS A 456 -7.62 -14.34 4.05
CA LYS A 456 -7.20 -13.44 2.96
C LYS A 456 -7.44 -11.96 3.29
N SER A 457 -8.20 -11.67 4.36
CA SER A 457 -8.50 -10.32 4.88
C SER A 457 -8.96 -9.31 3.82
N TRP A 458 -9.56 -9.80 2.73
CA TRP A 458 -9.87 -8.96 1.58
C TRP A 458 -11.00 -7.97 1.87
N ARG A 459 -11.92 -8.31 2.80
CA ARG A 459 -12.97 -7.40 3.26
C ARG A 459 -12.39 -6.25 4.09
N SER A 460 -11.38 -6.54 4.93
CA SER A 460 -10.61 -5.51 5.63
C SER A 460 -9.86 -4.60 4.66
N TYR A 461 -9.19 -5.18 3.66
CA TYR A 461 -8.57 -4.40 2.59
C TYR A 461 -9.59 -3.54 1.82
N ALA A 462 -10.74 -4.11 1.47
CA ALA A 462 -11.78 -3.39 0.73
C ALA A 462 -12.22 -2.12 1.46
N THR A 463 -12.43 -2.19 2.78
CA THR A 463 -12.81 -1.02 3.59
C THR A 463 -11.75 0.07 3.54
N VAL A 464 -10.47 -0.24 3.80
CA VAL A 464 -9.42 0.80 3.79
C VAL A 464 -9.10 1.30 2.38
N ALA A 465 -9.17 0.44 1.36
CA ALA A 465 -8.98 0.83 -0.03
C ALA A 465 -10.09 1.77 -0.53
N CYS A 466 -11.35 1.54 -0.10
CA CYS A 466 -12.46 2.43 -0.42
C CYS A 466 -12.33 3.79 0.26
N SER A 467 -11.67 3.88 1.42
CA SER A 467 -11.36 5.16 2.07
C SER A 467 -10.29 5.94 1.29
N ASP A 468 -9.21 5.28 0.87
CA ASP A 468 -8.11 5.95 0.15
C ASP A 468 -8.51 6.36 -1.28
N ILE A 469 -9.25 5.51 -2.01
CA ILE A 469 -9.57 5.74 -3.43
C ILE A 469 -10.48 6.96 -3.66
N VAL A 470 -11.18 7.42 -2.62
CA VAL A 470 -12.03 8.61 -2.66
C VAL A 470 -11.34 9.87 -2.13
N GLY A 471 -10.04 9.79 -1.81
CA GLY A 471 -9.22 10.91 -1.35
C GLY A 471 -8.91 10.92 0.15
N GLY A 472 -9.43 9.95 0.91
CA GLY A 472 -9.16 9.82 2.34
C GLY A 472 -7.74 9.40 2.69
N ASN A 473 -7.41 9.46 3.98
CA ASN A 473 -6.15 8.94 4.50
C ASN A 473 -6.36 7.54 5.11
N ALA A 474 -6.03 6.49 4.35
CA ALA A 474 -6.14 5.12 4.83
C ALA A 474 -5.39 4.84 6.15
N GLN A 475 -4.34 5.60 6.45
CA GLN A 475 -3.57 5.40 7.68
C GLN A 475 -4.39 5.70 8.95
N LEU A 476 -5.35 6.63 8.87
CA LEU A 476 -6.32 6.93 9.94
C LEU A 476 -7.37 5.81 10.09
N ALA A 477 -7.55 5.00 9.04
CA ALA A 477 -8.48 3.87 9.03
C ALA A 477 -7.86 2.55 9.57
N LYS A 478 -6.69 2.58 10.23
CA LYS A 478 -5.99 1.37 10.67
C LYS A 478 -6.80 0.45 11.58
N ASP A 479 -7.49 1.03 12.55
CA ASP A 479 -8.26 0.26 13.51
C ASP A 479 -9.55 -0.31 12.88
N TRP A 480 -9.97 0.22 11.74
CA TRP A 480 -11.12 -0.25 10.98
C TRP A 480 -10.85 -1.57 10.23
N LEU A 481 -9.60 -2.05 10.16
CA LEU A 481 -9.31 -3.38 9.60
C LEU A 481 -9.95 -4.51 10.43
N ALA A 482 -10.12 -4.32 11.75
CA ALA A 482 -10.70 -5.32 12.63
C ALA A 482 -12.21 -5.49 12.44
N LEU A 483 -12.96 -4.43 12.15
CA LEU A 483 -14.42 -4.48 12.06
C LEU A 483 -14.92 -5.49 10.98
N PRO A 484 -14.41 -5.46 9.73
CA PRO A 484 -14.73 -6.47 8.72
C PRO A 484 -14.32 -7.89 9.11
N GLU A 485 -13.16 -8.05 9.76
CA GLU A 485 -12.62 -9.36 10.11
C GLU A 485 -13.39 -9.98 11.28
N LEU A 486 -13.75 -9.20 12.31
CA LEU A 486 -14.59 -9.65 13.43
C LEU A 486 -16.01 -10.00 12.97
N MET A 487 -16.61 -9.18 12.12
CA MET A 487 -17.91 -9.50 11.48
C MET A 487 -17.81 -10.83 10.73
N HIS A 488 -16.76 -11.00 9.92
CA HIS A 488 -16.60 -12.22 9.12
C HIS A 488 -16.31 -13.44 9.99
N VAL A 489 -15.41 -13.35 10.97
CA VAL A 489 -15.12 -14.47 11.87
C VAL A 489 -16.33 -14.86 12.70
N GLY A 490 -17.10 -13.90 13.20
CA GLY A 490 -18.37 -14.18 13.86
C GLY A 490 -19.29 -15.01 12.97
N SER A 491 -19.44 -14.61 11.70
CA SER A 491 -20.24 -15.35 10.72
C SER A 491 -19.72 -16.76 10.48
N LEU A 492 -18.40 -16.94 10.33
CA LEU A 492 -17.79 -18.25 10.10
C LEU A 492 -17.98 -19.18 11.30
N MET A 493 -17.84 -18.67 12.52
CA MET A 493 -17.97 -19.51 13.73
C MET A 493 -19.39 -20.03 13.90
N VAL A 494 -20.40 -19.20 13.65
CA VAL A 494 -21.81 -19.59 13.74
C VAL A 494 -22.19 -20.51 12.57
N ASP A 495 -21.77 -20.16 11.34
CA ASP A 495 -21.97 -20.96 10.12
C ASP A 495 -21.34 -22.35 10.24
N ASP A 496 -20.13 -22.45 10.80
CA ASP A 496 -19.43 -23.73 11.03
C ASP A 496 -20.26 -24.68 11.91
N VAL A 497 -20.99 -24.17 12.91
CA VAL A 497 -21.89 -24.98 13.75
C VAL A 497 -23.12 -25.41 12.97
N GLN A 498 -23.73 -24.48 12.23
CA GLN A 498 -24.94 -24.73 11.43
C GLN A 498 -24.68 -25.80 10.36
N ASP A 499 -23.53 -25.72 9.68
CA ASP A 499 -23.11 -26.64 8.62
C ASP A 499 -22.36 -27.88 9.16
N LYS A 500 -22.13 -27.99 10.47
CA LYS A 500 -21.34 -29.07 11.10
C LYS A 500 -19.95 -29.24 10.49
N SER A 501 -19.30 -28.12 10.18
CA SER A 501 -18.00 -28.09 9.51
C SER A 501 -16.87 -28.59 10.41
N ALA A 502 -16.10 -29.57 9.95
CA ALA A 502 -14.97 -30.11 10.72
C ALA A 502 -13.77 -29.15 10.81
N LEU A 503 -13.48 -28.42 9.72
CA LEU A 503 -12.27 -27.63 9.56
C LEU A 503 -12.57 -26.18 9.16
N ARG A 504 -11.77 -25.25 9.70
CA ARG A 504 -11.77 -23.83 9.35
C ARG A 504 -10.35 -23.26 9.36
N ARG A 505 -9.97 -22.59 8.26
CA ARG A 505 -8.66 -21.94 8.08
C ARG A 505 -7.48 -22.89 8.40
N GLY A 506 -7.57 -24.14 7.90
CA GLY A 506 -6.52 -25.15 8.04
C GLY A 506 -6.46 -25.90 9.38
N GLY A 507 -7.38 -25.67 10.33
CA GLY A 507 -7.46 -26.42 11.58
C GLY A 507 -8.90 -26.73 12.01
N PRO A 508 -9.13 -27.40 13.15
CA PRO A 508 -10.47 -27.76 13.62
C PRO A 508 -11.39 -26.55 13.81
N ALA A 509 -12.67 -26.65 13.44
CA ALA A 509 -13.63 -25.59 13.68
C ALA A 509 -13.82 -25.30 15.18
N ALA A 510 -14.29 -24.10 15.52
CA ALA A 510 -14.35 -23.64 16.92
C ALA A 510 -15.17 -24.57 17.83
N HIS A 511 -16.31 -25.08 17.35
CA HIS A 511 -17.19 -25.94 18.14
C HIS A 511 -16.60 -27.32 18.45
N HIS A 512 -15.66 -27.81 17.64
CA HIS A 512 -14.92 -29.03 17.96
C HIS A 512 -13.87 -28.83 19.06
N MET A 513 -13.39 -27.61 19.25
CA MET A 513 -12.37 -27.29 20.27
C MET A 513 -12.99 -26.79 21.59
N PHE A 514 -14.07 -26.02 21.49
CA PHE A 514 -14.65 -25.29 22.63
C PHE A 514 -16.10 -25.70 22.95
N GLY A 515 -16.71 -26.58 22.13
CA GLY A 515 -18.13 -26.93 22.23
C GLY A 515 -19.05 -25.93 21.52
N GLU A 516 -20.23 -26.40 21.12
CA GLU A 516 -21.19 -25.62 20.33
C GLU A 516 -21.67 -24.35 21.05
N ALA A 517 -22.03 -24.45 22.33
CA ALA A 517 -22.55 -23.32 23.10
C ALA A 517 -21.55 -22.16 23.18
N ILE A 518 -20.28 -22.46 23.46
CA ILE A 518 -19.21 -21.45 23.52
C ILE A 518 -18.91 -20.88 22.13
N ALA A 519 -18.89 -21.74 21.09
CA ALA A 519 -18.65 -21.29 19.72
C ALA A 519 -19.76 -20.35 19.22
N ILE A 520 -21.03 -20.66 19.47
CA ILE A 520 -22.17 -19.81 19.12
C ILE A 520 -22.10 -18.47 19.86
N ASN A 521 -21.87 -18.51 21.18
CA ASN A 521 -21.81 -17.30 22.00
C ASN A 521 -20.65 -16.39 21.58
N SER A 522 -19.46 -16.96 21.39
CA SER A 522 -18.26 -16.22 20.96
C SER A 522 -18.39 -15.68 19.53
N GLY A 523 -18.94 -16.49 18.61
CA GLY A 523 -19.22 -16.05 17.25
C GLY A 523 -20.21 -14.88 17.22
N SER A 524 -21.26 -14.94 18.05
CA SER A 524 -22.22 -13.84 18.20
C SER A 524 -21.58 -12.60 18.83
N ALA A 525 -20.75 -12.78 19.85
CA ALA A 525 -20.02 -11.69 20.50
C ALA A 525 -19.08 -10.96 19.53
N ALA A 526 -18.45 -11.66 18.59
CA ALA A 526 -17.60 -11.04 17.58
C ALA A 526 -18.34 -9.99 16.74
N TYR A 527 -19.65 -10.16 16.48
CA TYR A 527 -20.47 -9.14 15.83
C TYR A 527 -20.56 -7.84 16.64
N PHE A 528 -20.62 -7.93 17.97
CA PHE A 528 -20.72 -6.76 18.84
C PHE A 528 -19.37 -6.12 19.08
N LEU A 529 -18.30 -6.92 19.21
CA LEU A 529 -16.94 -6.43 19.46
C LEU A 529 -16.40 -5.54 18.32
N GLY A 530 -16.88 -5.74 17.08
CA GLY A 530 -16.57 -4.85 15.96
C GLY A 530 -17.03 -3.40 16.18
N GLN A 531 -18.08 -3.16 16.98
CA GLN A 531 -18.57 -1.83 17.33
C GLN A 531 -17.51 -0.97 18.03
N ILE A 532 -16.55 -1.58 18.73
CA ILE A 532 -15.48 -0.86 19.44
C ILE A 532 -14.71 0.02 18.45
N CYS A 533 -14.51 -0.42 17.20
CA CYS A 533 -13.88 0.39 16.16
C CYS A 533 -14.63 1.70 15.90
N VAL A 534 -15.96 1.66 15.89
CA VAL A 534 -16.83 2.84 15.69
C VAL A 534 -16.80 3.74 16.92
N TYR A 535 -16.84 3.14 18.12
CA TYR A 535 -16.86 3.86 19.39
C TYR A 535 -15.60 4.70 19.60
N ILE A 536 -14.41 4.10 19.42
CA ILE A 536 -13.12 4.74 19.68
C ILE A 536 -12.66 5.68 18.55
N ALA A 537 -13.28 5.62 17.37
CA ALA A 537 -12.88 6.44 16.23
C ALA A 537 -13.06 7.93 16.55
N ASP A 538 -12.07 8.74 16.23
CA ASP A 538 -12.17 10.19 16.34
C ASP A 538 -12.74 10.78 15.04
N ILE A 539 -14.05 10.65 14.88
CA ILE A 539 -14.81 11.10 13.71
C ILE A 539 -16.14 11.71 14.15
N ASP A 540 -16.77 12.44 13.24
CA ASP A 540 -18.05 13.09 13.46
C ASP A 540 -19.13 12.14 14.03
N PRO A 541 -19.89 12.53 15.07
CA PRO A 541 -20.91 11.69 15.68
C PRO A 541 -22.04 11.25 14.74
N GLU A 542 -22.44 12.08 13.77
CA GLU A 542 -23.46 11.73 12.78
C GLU A 542 -22.91 10.65 11.83
N LEU A 543 -21.66 10.80 11.40
CA LEU A 543 -20.95 9.77 10.64
C LEU A 543 -20.84 8.45 11.42
N LYS A 544 -20.56 8.49 12.74
CA LYS A 544 -20.59 7.28 13.59
C LYS A 544 -21.95 6.59 13.58
N LEU A 545 -23.03 7.37 13.69
CA LEU A 545 -24.40 6.86 13.70
C LEU A 545 -24.77 6.20 12.36
N ASP A 546 -24.42 6.84 11.25
CA ASP A 546 -24.65 6.28 9.91
C ASP A 546 -23.88 4.97 9.71
N ILE A 547 -22.61 4.93 10.09
CA ILE A 547 -21.78 3.71 10.05
C ILE A 547 -22.41 2.61 10.91
N TYR A 548 -22.90 2.96 12.10
CA TYR A 548 -23.59 2.01 12.99
C TYR A 548 -24.84 1.42 12.31
N HIS A 549 -25.67 2.24 11.68
CA HIS A 549 -26.83 1.76 10.92
C HIS A 549 -26.43 0.81 9.80
N LEU A 550 -25.46 1.18 8.97
CA LEU A 550 -24.97 0.36 7.86
C LEU A 550 -24.39 -0.98 8.35
N TYR A 551 -23.68 -0.99 9.48
CA TYR A 551 -23.14 -2.20 10.07
C TYR A 551 -24.24 -3.20 10.44
N PHE A 552 -25.30 -2.74 11.12
CA PHE A 552 -26.41 -3.62 11.49
C PHE A 552 -27.30 -3.99 10.29
N GLU A 553 -27.42 -3.13 9.28
CA GLU A 553 -28.04 -3.49 8.00
C GLU A 553 -27.30 -4.62 7.30
N ALA A 554 -25.96 -4.57 7.28
CA ALA A 554 -25.12 -5.64 6.75
C ALA A 554 -25.36 -6.97 7.48
N LEU A 555 -25.40 -6.94 8.81
CA LEU A 555 -25.67 -8.13 9.63
C LEU A 555 -27.07 -8.69 9.38
N ARG A 556 -28.12 -7.85 9.32
CA ARG A 556 -29.49 -8.30 9.01
C ARG A 556 -29.57 -8.94 7.63
N ALA A 557 -28.96 -8.32 6.63
CA ALA A 557 -28.91 -8.86 5.28
C ALA A 557 -28.18 -10.21 5.23
N ALA A 558 -27.00 -10.31 5.87
CA ALA A 558 -26.22 -11.54 5.94
C ALA A 558 -27.00 -12.68 6.58
N HIS A 559 -27.63 -12.45 7.73
CA HIS A 559 -28.42 -13.46 8.43
C HIS A 559 -29.69 -13.85 7.67
N THR A 560 -30.31 -12.90 6.95
CA THR A 560 -31.42 -13.24 6.04
C THR A 560 -30.93 -14.16 4.92
N GLY A 561 -29.78 -13.85 4.32
CA GLY A 561 -29.17 -14.71 3.30
C GLY A 561 -28.84 -16.11 3.83
N GLN A 562 -28.25 -16.18 5.02
CA GLN A 562 -27.95 -17.43 5.70
C GLN A 562 -29.20 -18.24 6.01
N ALA A 563 -30.27 -17.60 6.51
CA ALA A 563 -31.52 -18.27 6.81
C ALA A 563 -32.15 -18.89 5.55
N MET A 564 -32.11 -18.18 4.41
CA MET A 564 -32.59 -18.71 3.14
C MET A 564 -31.71 -19.85 2.61
N ASP A 565 -30.39 -19.78 2.83
CA ASP A 565 -29.45 -20.84 2.45
C ASP A 565 -29.71 -22.14 3.26
N LEU A 566 -29.90 -22.00 4.58
CA LEU A 566 -30.20 -23.12 5.48
C LEU A 566 -31.58 -23.73 5.24
N TYR A 567 -32.58 -22.91 4.95
CA TYR A 567 -33.92 -23.40 4.60
C TYR A 567 -33.90 -24.19 3.28
N GLY A 568 -32.96 -23.85 2.38
CA GLY A 568 -32.81 -24.50 1.09
C GLY A 568 -33.87 -24.10 0.07
N LEU A 569 -33.82 -24.74 -1.10
CA LEU A 569 -34.67 -24.43 -2.25
C LEU A 569 -35.55 -25.61 -2.68
N ASP A 570 -35.60 -26.69 -1.88
CA ASP A 570 -36.38 -27.90 -2.17
C ASP A 570 -37.86 -27.63 -2.39
N TYR A 571 -38.43 -26.65 -1.67
CA TYR A 571 -39.83 -26.25 -1.81
C TYR A 571 -40.22 -25.76 -3.21
N LEU A 572 -39.23 -25.41 -4.06
CA LEU A 572 -39.45 -25.01 -5.46
C LEU A 572 -39.21 -26.13 -6.45
N MET A 573 -38.60 -27.25 -6.03
CA MET A 573 -38.00 -28.18 -6.97
C MET A 573 -39.03 -28.96 -7.78
N ASP A 574 -40.20 -29.27 -7.21
CA ASP A 574 -41.30 -29.87 -7.98
C ASP A 574 -41.76 -28.95 -9.12
N GLU A 575 -42.00 -27.67 -8.84
CA GLU A 575 -42.35 -26.69 -9.88
C GLU A 575 -41.23 -26.48 -10.90
N VAL A 576 -39.99 -26.47 -10.44
CA VAL A 576 -38.82 -26.35 -11.33
C VAL A 576 -38.76 -27.54 -12.27
N VAL A 577 -38.78 -28.77 -11.73
CA VAL A 577 -38.62 -30.01 -12.50
C VAL A 577 -39.82 -30.25 -13.41
N GLU A 578 -41.04 -30.12 -12.90
CA GLU A 578 -42.27 -30.48 -13.63
C GLU A 578 -42.73 -29.40 -14.60
N HIS A 579 -42.57 -28.12 -14.25
CA HIS A 579 -43.23 -26.99 -14.91
C HIS A 579 -42.30 -25.94 -15.53
N GLY A 580 -40.98 -26.13 -15.56
CA GLY A 580 -40.13 -25.17 -16.29
C GLY A 580 -39.58 -24.01 -15.47
N LYS A 581 -39.80 -23.96 -14.14
CA LYS A 581 -39.54 -22.76 -13.33
C LYS A 581 -38.06 -22.49 -13.00
N GLY A 582 -37.11 -23.02 -13.76
CA GLY A 582 -35.67 -22.85 -13.51
C GLY A 582 -35.20 -21.38 -13.49
N LYS A 583 -35.85 -20.46 -14.24
CA LYS A 583 -35.54 -19.02 -14.15
C LYS A 583 -35.85 -18.43 -12.77
N LEU A 584 -36.93 -18.88 -12.12
CA LEU A 584 -37.27 -18.48 -10.76
C LEU A 584 -36.23 -19.01 -9.78
N LEU A 585 -35.80 -20.26 -9.95
CA LEU A 585 -34.74 -20.85 -9.14
C LEU A 585 -33.44 -20.03 -9.20
N VAL A 586 -33.01 -19.64 -10.41
CA VAL A 586 -31.85 -18.76 -10.61
C VAL A 586 -32.00 -17.43 -9.85
N GLN A 587 -33.19 -16.82 -9.87
CA GLN A 587 -33.45 -15.58 -9.12
C GLN A 587 -33.32 -15.77 -7.60
N ARG A 588 -33.76 -16.92 -7.07
CA ARG A 588 -33.69 -17.24 -5.64
C ARG A 588 -32.26 -17.52 -5.18
N VAL A 589 -31.49 -18.31 -5.93
CA VAL A 589 -30.06 -18.51 -5.65
C VAL A 589 -29.30 -17.19 -5.65
N LYS A 590 -29.52 -16.32 -6.65
CA LYS A 590 -28.90 -14.98 -6.65
C LYS A 590 -29.31 -14.12 -5.47
N ALA A 591 -30.54 -14.25 -4.98
CA ALA A 591 -31.00 -13.52 -3.80
C ALA A 591 -30.23 -13.97 -2.55
N ILE A 592 -30.00 -15.28 -2.39
CA ILE A 592 -29.16 -15.84 -1.32
C ILE A 592 -27.74 -15.27 -1.42
N HIS A 593 -27.09 -15.35 -2.58
CA HIS A 593 -25.73 -14.79 -2.77
C HIS A 593 -25.66 -13.28 -2.50
N ARG A 594 -26.68 -12.54 -2.95
CA ARG A 594 -26.79 -11.10 -2.73
C ARG A 594 -26.84 -10.76 -1.24
N LEU A 595 -27.63 -11.49 -0.47
CA LEU A 595 -27.85 -11.22 0.95
C LEU A 595 -26.71 -11.75 1.82
N LYS A 596 -26.30 -13.01 1.63
CA LYS A 596 -25.29 -13.71 2.45
C LYS A 596 -23.89 -13.12 2.29
N SER A 597 -23.49 -12.75 1.07
CA SER A 597 -22.10 -12.38 0.76
C SER A 597 -21.95 -10.96 0.19
N ALA A 598 -22.79 -10.61 -0.78
CA ALA A 598 -22.65 -9.34 -1.49
C ALA A 598 -23.03 -8.12 -0.65
N ALA A 599 -24.09 -8.21 0.15
CA ALA A 599 -24.52 -7.13 1.02
C ALA A 599 -23.43 -6.77 2.05
N PRO A 600 -22.84 -7.71 2.82
CA PRO A 600 -21.69 -7.41 3.66
C PRO A 600 -20.54 -6.72 2.93
N ALA A 601 -20.14 -7.22 1.75
CA ALA A 601 -19.07 -6.60 0.97
C ALA A 601 -19.42 -5.15 0.55
N SER A 602 -20.66 -4.95 0.10
CA SER A 602 -21.20 -3.65 -0.32
C SER A 602 -21.24 -2.64 0.84
N TYR A 603 -21.76 -3.04 2.00
CA TYR A 603 -21.85 -2.15 3.17
C TYR A 603 -20.47 -1.80 3.73
N LEU A 604 -19.54 -2.76 3.76
CA LEU A 604 -18.16 -2.51 4.21
C LEU A 604 -17.38 -1.59 3.26
N ALA A 605 -17.65 -1.67 1.95
CA ALA A 605 -17.12 -0.72 0.97
C ALA A 605 -17.73 0.68 1.14
N ARG A 606 -19.05 0.75 1.40
CA ARG A 606 -19.76 1.99 1.71
C ARG A 606 -19.18 2.68 2.94
N ILE A 607 -19.00 1.94 4.04
CA ILE A 607 -18.36 2.44 5.28
C ILE A 607 -16.96 2.97 4.96
N GLY A 608 -16.15 2.22 4.21
CA GLY A 608 -14.81 2.65 3.79
C GLY A 608 -14.83 3.98 3.04
N ALA A 609 -15.69 4.10 2.03
CA ALA A 609 -15.82 5.32 1.23
C ALA A 609 -16.32 6.52 2.06
N MET A 610 -17.22 6.30 3.01
CA MET A 610 -17.67 7.34 3.94
C MET A 610 -16.56 7.83 4.85
N LEU A 611 -15.73 6.92 5.40
CA LEU A 611 -14.55 7.29 6.19
C LEU A 611 -13.53 8.10 5.39
N GLY A 612 -13.48 7.92 4.06
CA GLY A 612 -12.64 8.70 3.17
C GLY A 612 -13.24 10.02 2.69
N GLY A 613 -14.47 10.36 3.10
CA GLY A 613 -15.15 11.59 2.66
C GLY A 613 -15.65 11.52 1.20
N GLY A 614 -15.91 10.33 0.67
CA GLY A 614 -16.36 10.16 -0.71
C GLY A 614 -17.71 10.82 -1.01
N SER A 615 -17.90 11.27 -2.24
CA SER A 615 -19.20 11.74 -2.73
C SER A 615 -20.25 10.62 -2.72
N LYS A 616 -21.54 10.98 -2.73
CA LYS A 616 -22.64 10.02 -2.79
C LYS A 616 -22.50 9.06 -3.99
N GLU A 617 -22.09 9.59 -5.14
CA GLU A 617 -21.89 8.82 -6.37
C GLU A 617 -20.73 7.83 -6.22
N GLN A 618 -19.60 8.25 -5.63
CA GLN A 618 -18.46 7.37 -5.35
C GLN A 618 -18.83 6.27 -4.36
N ILE A 619 -19.50 6.64 -3.27
CA ILE A 619 -19.96 5.71 -2.24
C ILE A 619 -20.87 4.63 -2.85
N GLU A 620 -21.88 5.03 -3.62
CA GLU A 620 -22.79 4.07 -4.27
C GLU A 620 -22.10 3.28 -5.39
N GLY A 621 -21.18 3.91 -6.14
CA GLY A 621 -20.38 3.22 -7.15
C GLY A 621 -19.55 2.09 -6.57
N LEU A 622 -18.84 2.35 -5.46
CA LEU A 622 -18.03 1.38 -4.73
C LEU A 622 -18.91 0.28 -4.11
N ALA A 623 -20.01 0.66 -3.46
CA ALA A 623 -20.97 -0.29 -2.90
C ALA A 623 -21.50 -1.27 -3.97
N ASN A 624 -21.96 -0.75 -5.11
CA ASN A 624 -22.45 -1.57 -6.22
C ASN A 624 -21.37 -2.47 -6.83
N TYR A 625 -20.14 -1.98 -6.92
CA TYR A 625 -19.01 -2.78 -7.39
C TYR A 625 -18.70 -3.95 -6.45
N PHE A 626 -18.64 -3.71 -5.14
CA PHE A 626 -18.40 -4.78 -4.17
C PHE A 626 -19.60 -5.72 -4.01
N ALA A 627 -20.83 -5.24 -4.23
CA ALA A 627 -22.00 -6.11 -4.36
C ALA A 627 -21.86 -7.05 -5.57
N ALA A 628 -21.48 -6.52 -6.74
CA ALA A 628 -21.24 -7.35 -7.92
C ALA A 628 -20.11 -8.36 -7.67
N LEU A 629 -18.99 -7.93 -7.07
CA LEU A 629 -17.89 -8.81 -6.70
C LEU A 629 -18.33 -9.92 -5.74
N GLY A 630 -19.14 -9.62 -4.72
CA GLY A 630 -19.63 -10.62 -3.77
C GLY A 630 -20.56 -11.66 -4.39
N ILE A 631 -21.43 -11.26 -5.33
CA ILE A 631 -22.26 -12.20 -6.11
C ILE A 631 -21.37 -13.06 -7.01
N SER A 632 -20.47 -12.42 -7.77
CA SER A 632 -19.57 -13.12 -8.69
C SER A 632 -18.67 -14.10 -7.96
N PHE A 633 -18.22 -13.74 -6.75
CA PHE A 633 -17.41 -14.60 -5.90
C PHE A 633 -18.13 -15.90 -5.54
N GLN A 634 -19.39 -15.84 -5.10
CA GLN A 634 -20.17 -17.05 -4.80
C GLN A 634 -20.42 -17.90 -6.05
N ILE A 635 -20.73 -17.27 -7.19
CA ILE A 635 -20.96 -18.01 -8.44
C ILE A 635 -19.71 -18.77 -8.88
N ILE A 636 -18.52 -18.16 -8.76
CA ILE A 636 -17.26 -18.83 -9.08
C ILE A 636 -16.95 -19.94 -8.06
N ASP A 637 -17.22 -19.73 -6.77
CA ASP A 637 -17.01 -20.76 -5.75
C ASP A 637 -17.86 -22.01 -6.05
N ASP A 638 -19.14 -21.82 -6.41
CA ASP A 638 -20.04 -22.89 -6.84
C ASP A 638 -19.51 -23.62 -8.10
N THR A 639 -18.90 -22.91 -9.06
CA THR A 639 -18.37 -23.56 -10.27
C THR A 639 -17.09 -24.33 -9.99
N LEU A 640 -16.22 -23.82 -9.12
CA LEU A 640 -15.00 -24.50 -8.69
C LEU A 640 -15.32 -25.79 -7.92
N ASN A 641 -16.37 -25.79 -7.10
CA ASN A 641 -16.86 -27.00 -6.42
C ASN A 641 -17.13 -28.16 -7.40
N LEU A 642 -17.69 -27.85 -8.58
CA LEU A 642 -18.02 -28.82 -9.62
C LEU A 642 -16.83 -29.22 -10.51
N LYS A 643 -15.94 -28.27 -10.85
CA LYS A 643 -14.77 -28.56 -11.70
C LYS A 643 -13.72 -29.42 -10.98
N GLY A 644 -13.71 -29.37 -9.65
CA GLY A 644 -12.71 -30.02 -8.81
C GLY A 644 -11.48 -29.13 -8.66
N PHE A 645 -10.75 -29.37 -7.58
CA PHE A 645 -9.60 -28.59 -7.15
C PHE A 645 -8.31 -29.19 -7.71
N LYS A 646 -7.31 -28.36 -8.05
CA LYS A 646 -5.94 -28.85 -8.18
C LYS A 646 -5.47 -29.28 -6.79
N ASP A 647 -4.67 -30.34 -6.74
CA ASP A 647 -4.03 -30.84 -5.50
C ASP A 647 -4.94 -31.50 -4.44
N GLY A 648 -6.19 -31.84 -4.76
CA GLY A 648 -6.98 -32.82 -3.97
C GLY A 648 -7.43 -32.38 -2.57
N LEU A 649 -7.46 -31.07 -2.28
CA LEU A 649 -7.80 -30.51 -0.95
C LEU A 649 -9.30 -30.53 -0.61
N LYS A 650 -10.18 -30.79 -1.58
CA LYS A 650 -11.63 -30.94 -1.42
C LYS A 650 -12.18 -31.96 -2.41
N THR A 651 -13.23 -32.65 -2.01
CA THR A 651 -13.94 -33.63 -2.83
C THR A 651 -14.70 -32.92 -3.94
N LYS A 652 -14.52 -33.35 -5.19
CA LYS A 652 -15.24 -32.77 -6.35
C LYS A 652 -16.74 -33.01 -6.19
N GLY A 653 -17.56 -31.95 -6.29
CA GLY A 653 -19.01 -32.04 -6.21
C GLY A 653 -19.58 -32.17 -4.79
N GLU A 654 -18.87 -31.67 -3.77
CA GLU A 654 -19.37 -31.64 -2.37
C GLU A 654 -20.78 -31.05 -2.24
N ASP A 655 -21.14 -30.04 -3.05
CA ASP A 655 -22.47 -29.44 -2.98
C ASP A 655 -23.57 -30.40 -3.46
N ILE A 656 -23.24 -31.31 -4.39
CA ILE A 656 -24.15 -32.38 -4.83
C ILE A 656 -24.36 -33.38 -3.68
N THR A 657 -23.29 -33.78 -3.00
CA THR A 657 -23.35 -34.66 -1.83
C THR A 657 -24.14 -34.02 -0.69
N ALA A 658 -24.02 -32.71 -0.48
CA ALA A 658 -24.83 -31.98 0.50
C ALA A 658 -26.31 -31.83 0.11
N GLY A 659 -26.65 -32.09 -1.17
CA GLY A 659 -27.97 -31.82 -1.73
C GLY A 659 -28.27 -30.33 -1.89
N LYS A 660 -27.25 -29.47 -1.91
CA LYS A 660 -27.41 -28.00 -2.04
C LYS A 660 -27.63 -27.63 -3.52
N ILE A 661 -28.62 -26.77 -3.77
CA ILE A 661 -28.92 -26.24 -5.10
C ILE A 661 -28.10 -24.96 -5.35
N THR A 662 -27.02 -25.09 -6.12
CA THR A 662 -26.08 -23.99 -6.41
C THR A 662 -26.41 -23.25 -7.72
N TYR A 663 -25.72 -22.14 -7.98
CA TYR A 663 -25.96 -21.32 -9.18
C TYR A 663 -25.81 -22.08 -10.52
N PRO A 664 -24.72 -22.83 -10.80
CA PRO A 664 -24.61 -23.61 -12.03
C PRO A 664 -25.72 -24.66 -12.17
N MET A 665 -26.16 -25.27 -11.07
CA MET A 665 -27.30 -26.21 -11.09
C MET A 665 -28.60 -25.49 -11.44
N ALA A 666 -28.89 -24.35 -10.82
CA ALA A 666 -30.07 -23.56 -11.13
C ALA A 666 -30.08 -23.10 -12.60
N ARG A 667 -28.91 -22.74 -13.14
CA ARG A 667 -28.74 -22.45 -14.58
C ARG A 667 -29.09 -23.67 -15.43
N ALA A 668 -28.57 -24.85 -15.11
CA ALA A 668 -28.91 -26.08 -15.82
C ALA A 668 -30.40 -26.38 -15.77
N PHE A 669 -31.05 -26.28 -14.60
CA PHE A 669 -32.51 -26.45 -14.47
C PHE A 669 -33.34 -25.49 -15.33
N SER A 670 -32.79 -24.31 -15.66
CA SER A 670 -33.45 -23.34 -16.55
C SER A 670 -33.33 -23.67 -18.04
N MET A 671 -32.46 -24.61 -18.41
CA MET A 671 -32.10 -24.92 -19.80
C MET A 671 -32.37 -26.38 -20.19
N LEU A 672 -32.33 -27.31 -19.23
CA LEU A 672 -32.50 -28.74 -19.46
C LEU A 672 -33.95 -29.11 -19.80
N SER A 673 -34.11 -30.19 -20.56
CA SER A 673 -35.41 -30.82 -20.82
C SER A 673 -36.05 -31.35 -19.53
N LYS A 674 -37.37 -31.55 -19.51
CA LYS A 674 -38.07 -32.14 -18.34
C LYS A 674 -37.45 -33.46 -17.87
N ARG A 675 -37.07 -34.34 -18.79
CA ARG A 675 -36.41 -35.61 -18.47
C ARG A 675 -35.06 -35.39 -17.78
N ALA A 676 -34.20 -34.55 -18.36
CA ALA A 676 -32.87 -34.29 -17.80
C ALA A 676 -32.93 -33.54 -16.45
N ARG A 677 -33.96 -32.71 -16.23
CA ARG A 677 -34.20 -32.06 -14.93
C ARG A 677 -34.60 -33.04 -13.85
N ARG A 678 -35.47 -34.01 -14.17
CA ARG A 678 -35.82 -35.10 -13.24
C ARG A 678 -34.57 -35.92 -12.87
N GLU A 679 -33.75 -36.25 -13.86
CA GLU A 679 -32.51 -36.98 -13.65
C GLU A 679 -31.54 -36.21 -12.74
N LEU A 680 -31.26 -34.94 -13.08
CA LEU A 680 -30.38 -34.09 -12.27
C LEU A 680 -30.89 -33.93 -10.84
N TYR A 681 -32.20 -33.67 -10.66
CA TYR A 681 -32.76 -33.51 -9.32
C TYR A 681 -32.73 -34.81 -8.51
N SER A 682 -33.01 -35.95 -9.15
CA SER A 682 -32.92 -37.26 -8.49
C SER A 682 -31.51 -37.54 -7.96
N ILE A 683 -30.48 -37.15 -8.70
CA ILE A 683 -29.08 -37.29 -8.26
C ILE A 683 -28.82 -36.40 -7.04
N ILE A 684 -29.20 -35.11 -7.10
CA ILE A 684 -28.98 -34.17 -6.00
C ILE A 684 -29.74 -34.60 -4.74
N GLN A 685 -31.00 -35.02 -4.89
CA GLN A 685 -31.84 -35.46 -3.78
C GLN A 685 -31.30 -36.72 -3.09
N SER A 686 -30.61 -37.60 -3.83
CA SER A 686 -29.99 -38.81 -3.26
C SER A 686 -28.83 -38.53 -2.31
N LYS A 687 -28.26 -37.31 -2.32
CA LYS A 687 -27.10 -36.93 -1.49
C LYS A 687 -25.94 -37.93 -1.60
N THR A 688 -25.69 -38.36 -2.83
CA THR A 688 -24.76 -39.46 -3.12
C THR A 688 -23.30 -39.04 -2.88
N GLU A 689 -22.50 -40.01 -2.44
CA GLU A 689 -21.05 -39.93 -2.38
C GLU A 689 -20.39 -40.67 -3.56
N ASP A 690 -21.19 -41.30 -4.43
CA ASP A 690 -20.71 -42.03 -5.61
C ASP A 690 -20.20 -41.07 -6.69
N ILE A 691 -18.90 -41.14 -6.95
CA ILE A 691 -18.16 -40.29 -7.90
C ILE A 691 -18.74 -40.40 -9.31
N GLU A 692 -19.18 -41.58 -9.76
CA GLU A 692 -19.72 -41.76 -11.11
C GLU A 692 -21.10 -41.09 -11.24
N VAL A 693 -21.91 -41.17 -10.19
CA VAL A 693 -23.22 -40.50 -10.14
C VAL A 693 -23.05 -38.97 -10.06
N ILE A 694 -22.07 -38.49 -9.30
CA ILE A 694 -21.69 -37.07 -9.28
C ILE A 694 -21.20 -36.60 -10.65
N ALA A 695 -20.33 -37.38 -11.30
CA ALA A 695 -19.84 -37.09 -12.65
C ALA A 695 -20.99 -37.02 -13.67
N ARG A 696 -22.02 -37.87 -13.51
CA ARG A 696 -23.23 -37.81 -14.34
C ARG A 696 -24.01 -36.51 -14.18
N ALA A 697 -24.19 -36.02 -12.95
CA ALA A 697 -24.83 -34.72 -12.70
C ALA A 697 -24.04 -33.57 -13.34
N ILE A 698 -22.72 -33.60 -13.23
CA ILE A 698 -21.82 -32.62 -13.87
C ILE A 698 -21.95 -32.68 -15.39
N ALA A 699 -21.95 -33.87 -15.99
CA ALA A 699 -22.13 -34.04 -17.42
C ALA A 699 -23.48 -33.50 -17.93
N LEU A 700 -24.55 -33.62 -17.15
CA LEU A 700 -25.84 -33.00 -17.48
C LEU A 700 -25.74 -31.47 -17.51
N MET A 701 -25.06 -30.86 -16.53
CA MET A 701 -24.84 -29.42 -16.50
C MET A 701 -23.97 -28.94 -17.68
N ASP A 702 -22.91 -29.69 -18.01
CA ASP A 702 -22.03 -29.40 -19.13
C ASP A 702 -22.71 -29.58 -20.50
N SER A 703 -23.64 -30.53 -20.63
CA SER A 703 -24.40 -30.74 -21.87
C SER A 703 -25.19 -29.50 -22.33
N CYS A 704 -25.47 -28.58 -21.40
CA CYS A 704 -26.12 -27.30 -21.66
C CYS A 704 -25.21 -26.09 -21.35
N GLN A 705 -23.91 -26.32 -21.14
CA GLN A 705 -22.90 -25.29 -20.85
C GLN A 705 -23.22 -24.42 -19.63
N ALA A 706 -23.98 -24.95 -18.66
CA ALA A 706 -24.45 -24.16 -17.52
C ALA A 706 -23.30 -23.64 -16.64
N ILE A 707 -22.22 -24.43 -16.49
CA ILE A 707 -21.04 -24.06 -15.71
C ILE A 707 -20.29 -22.89 -16.36
N ASP A 708 -19.98 -22.99 -17.67
CA ASP A 708 -19.29 -21.92 -18.39
C ASP A 708 -20.14 -20.64 -18.49
N LEU A 709 -21.46 -20.78 -18.64
CA LEU A 709 -22.38 -19.65 -18.60
C LEU A 709 -22.38 -18.95 -17.24
N ALA A 710 -22.35 -19.71 -16.14
CA ALA A 710 -22.28 -19.15 -14.80
C ALA A 710 -21.01 -18.30 -14.60
N GLU A 711 -19.85 -18.81 -15.00
CA GLU A 711 -18.58 -18.08 -14.92
C GLU A 711 -18.59 -16.83 -15.81
N LYS A 712 -19.12 -16.94 -17.02
CA LYS A 712 -19.26 -15.80 -17.94
C LYS A 712 -20.19 -14.72 -17.37
N GLU A 713 -21.31 -15.10 -16.76
CA GLU A 713 -22.26 -14.17 -16.13
C GLU A 713 -21.63 -13.46 -14.92
N ALA A 714 -20.88 -14.18 -14.09
CA ALA A 714 -20.15 -13.62 -12.96
C ALA A 714 -19.14 -12.56 -13.43
N ARG A 715 -18.32 -12.89 -14.43
CA ARG A 715 -17.33 -11.96 -15.00
C ARG A 715 -17.99 -10.75 -15.66
N THR A 716 -19.01 -10.98 -16.48
CA THR A 716 -19.73 -9.91 -17.19
C THR A 716 -20.39 -8.93 -16.22
N SER A 717 -20.97 -9.43 -15.13
CA SER A 717 -21.60 -8.60 -14.11
C SER A 717 -20.59 -7.72 -13.38
N LEU A 718 -19.43 -8.27 -13.02
CA LEU A 718 -18.35 -7.51 -12.39
C LEU A 718 -17.80 -6.44 -13.33
N GLU A 719 -17.56 -6.78 -14.59
CA GLU A 719 -17.09 -5.83 -15.61
C GLU A 719 -18.09 -4.69 -15.86
N ALA A 720 -19.39 -4.99 -15.84
CA ALA A 720 -20.43 -3.97 -15.96
C ALA A 720 -20.44 -3.02 -14.76
N ALA A 721 -20.20 -3.53 -13.54
CA ALA A 721 -20.07 -2.69 -12.36
C ALA A 721 -18.79 -1.85 -12.39
N TRP A 722 -17.66 -2.43 -12.82
CA TRP A 722 -16.40 -1.70 -13.00
C TRP A 722 -16.55 -0.51 -13.95
N ARG A 723 -17.20 -0.70 -15.11
CA ARG A 723 -17.41 0.40 -16.08
C ARG A 723 -18.19 1.59 -15.51
N ARG A 724 -19.02 1.37 -14.49
CA ARG A 724 -19.75 2.45 -13.80
C ARG A 724 -18.89 3.11 -12.73
N LEU A 725 -18.04 2.34 -12.04
CA LEU A 725 -17.15 2.84 -11.00
C LEU A 725 -15.93 3.59 -11.56
N ASP A 726 -15.31 3.06 -12.62
CA ASP A 726 -14.07 3.58 -13.23
C ASP A 726 -14.06 5.10 -13.46
N PRO A 727 -15.12 5.75 -13.99
CA PRO A 727 -15.13 7.21 -14.14
C PRO A 727 -15.35 8.00 -12.84
N LEU A 728 -15.79 7.36 -11.75
CA LEU A 728 -16.11 8.02 -10.48
C LEU A 728 -14.90 8.14 -9.55
N VAL A 729 -13.84 7.36 -9.81
CA VAL A 729 -12.63 7.31 -8.98
C VAL A 729 -11.40 7.65 -9.79
N GLU A 730 -10.50 8.41 -9.17
CA GLU A 730 -9.25 8.84 -9.79
C GLU A 730 -8.37 7.64 -10.19
N ASP A 731 -7.67 7.78 -11.31
CA ASP A 731 -6.68 6.81 -11.72
C ASP A 731 -5.51 6.80 -10.73
N SER A 732 -5.53 5.86 -9.78
CA SER A 732 -4.59 5.77 -8.67
C SER A 732 -3.96 4.39 -8.54
N MET A 733 -2.85 4.31 -7.79
CA MET A 733 -2.25 3.03 -7.43
C MET A 733 -3.24 2.12 -6.67
N VAL A 734 -4.11 2.70 -5.84
CA VAL A 734 -5.18 1.97 -5.14
C VAL A 734 -6.23 1.43 -6.10
N LYS A 735 -6.64 2.21 -7.11
CA LYS A 735 -7.56 1.76 -8.16
C LYS A 735 -6.99 0.58 -8.94
N ILE A 736 -5.70 0.64 -9.29
CA ILE A 736 -4.99 -0.47 -9.96
C ILE A 736 -5.04 -1.73 -9.07
N ASN A 737 -4.71 -1.60 -7.78
CA ASN A 737 -4.72 -2.73 -6.85
C ASN A 737 -6.13 -3.32 -6.69
N LEU A 738 -7.16 -2.48 -6.53
CA LEU A 738 -8.55 -2.90 -6.38
C LEU A 738 -9.09 -3.58 -7.65
N ARG A 739 -8.69 -3.10 -8.82
CA ARG A 739 -9.01 -3.71 -10.11
C ARG A 739 -8.36 -5.08 -10.26
N ALA A 740 -7.04 -5.16 -10.02
CA ALA A 740 -6.27 -6.39 -10.09
C ALA A 740 -6.77 -7.44 -9.10
N PHE A 741 -7.06 -7.01 -7.87
CA PHE A 741 -7.64 -7.83 -6.82
C PHE A 741 -8.95 -8.51 -7.26
N SER A 742 -9.84 -7.79 -7.94
CA SER A 742 -11.13 -8.34 -8.35
C SER A 742 -11.00 -9.52 -9.31
N TRP A 743 -10.04 -9.46 -10.24
CA TRP A 743 -9.72 -10.60 -11.11
C TRP A 743 -9.04 -11.71 -10.33
N TYR A 744 -8.06 -11.40 -9.49
CA TYR A 744 -7.39 -12.39 -8.64
C TYR A 744 -8.38 -13.19 -7.77
N VAL A 745 -9.44 -12.55 -7.29
CA VAL A 745 -10.47 -13.22 -6.49
C VAL A 745 -11.38 -14.13 -7.32
N LEU A 746 -11.64 -13.82 -8.59
CA LEU A 746 -12.45 -14.64 -9.49
C LEU A 746 -11.65 -15.71 -10.26
N ASP A 747 -10.34 -15.50 -10.45
CA ASP A 747 -9.46 -16.41 -11.18
C ASP A 747 -8.75 -17.41 -10.27
N ARG A 748 -9.28 -17.64 -9.07
CA ARG A 748 -8.72 -18.60 -8.12
C ARG A 748 -8.71 -20.00 -8.74
N THR A 749 -7.56 -20.44 -9.19
CA THR A 749 -7.23 -21.86 -9.28
C THR A 749 -6.74 -22.25 -7.89
N TYR A 750 -7.57 -22.99 -7.15
CA TYR A 750 -7.09 -23.73 -5.99
C TYR A 750 -6.55 -25.05 -6.47
#